data_AF-A0A7V6IMT0-F1
#
_entry.id   AF-A0A7V6IMT0-F1
#
_cell.length_a   1.000
_cell.length_b   1.000
_cell.length_c   1.000
_cell.angle_alpha   90.00
_cell.angle_beta   90.00
_cell.angle_gamma   90.00
#
_symmetry.space_group_name_H-M   'P 1'
#
loop_
_entity.id
_entity.type
_entity.pdbx_description
1 polymer ?
#
loop_
_entity_poly.entity_id
_entity_poly.type
_entity_poly.pdbx_seq_one_letter_code
_entity_poly.pdbx_strand_id
1 'polypeptide(L)'
;MDRERAKNISTIIVAVFLLSIIPITLLFSRETAAELNFPIEAKVIAEPRLNIRKTPDLSQSPIGSIATGQEILLLEHAEGQAINGDTNWYRIDFRNQDGYVSAQYIEFSPWSFDLPPTANDQDFENYLEEQGFPHSYRAGLRELHRKYPNWIFTPIKLNVDFNSAVNGQYKPENSMNFVPATSEDALKSTSSADFNKETNEWIEKERGWVAASKEIIAHQLDPRNFLDEQHIFQFESLSYNADVQNWQGIRNQLAGTFMDSDEYANIFCNAAEISLVSPYHLIARVRQEVSPNGSGSSSGTYPGVEGYYNFFNIGAYGADPVYEGLVFARDGYKNNPAANERLLIPWDTPEKSIKGGAIFLGRDYINNLQNTLYFQKFDLRHGPDYWHQYMANVFAPQSEARTMYHAYSTQGSLAESKEFLIPIFTSISELPAPYPTGGSGTPNNWLRSISIDGALLPGFESSTYSYSIEVHAPNSEITIDATPYNPYAVVTGRGSYFLKEGKNKILITVTATNGSIRNYEIIVNYHGETTAEVPRVESSVYQIQPDGNIYGLDFSRNLNLVENVLNNITTTDQYSLSIVDCADQEVTKGSIATGYKLLQKQNGEIVGKYTFIVIGDVNCDGDIDILDVDSIYRYLTGYLNLNDAQLLAANALQDSEVDILDADQIYRSVLGYVQVSQNLEPLSE
;
A
#
# COMPACT_ATOMS: atom_id res chain seq x y z
N MET A 1 20.60 -35.16 -52.91
CA MET A 1 20.69 -33.80 -52.30
C MET A 1 19.59 -32.94 -52.91
N ASP A 2 18.34 -33.39 -53.02
CA ASP A 2 17.31 -33.65 -51.99
C ASP A 2 17.00 -32.45 -51.11
N ARG A 3 15.82 -31.81 -51.20
CA ARG A 3 14.75 -31.78 -52.21
C ARG A 3 13.86 -30.60 -51.79
N GLU A 4 13.49 -29.76 -52.73
CA GLU A 4 12.47 -28.71 -52.60
C GLU A 4 11.12 -29.26 -52.09
N ARG A 5 10.35 -28.37 -51.40
CA ARG A 5 8.89 -28.34 -51.06
C ARG A 5 8.74 -27.98 -49.58
N ALA A 6 7.90 -27.07 -49.11
CA ALA A 6 6.84 -26.22 -49.64
C ALA A 6 6.66 -25.07 -48.61
N LYS A 7 6.54 -23.80 -48.97
CA LYS A 7 5.30 -23.12 -49.42
C LYS A 7 4.06 -23.48 -48.56
N ASN A 8 3.70 -22.51 -47.71
CA ASN A 8 2.39 -21.84 -47.69
C ASN A 8 1.13 -22.59 -47.22
N ILE A 9 0.33 -21.83 -46.46
CA ILE A 9 -1.14 -21.68 -46.59
C ILE A 9 -2.03 -22.63 -45.75
N SER A 10 -2.52 -22.05 -44.64
CA SER A 10 -3.95 -21.78 -44.39
C SER A 10 -4.88 -22.85 -43.79
N THR A 11 -5.31 -22.54 -42.56
CA THR A 11 -6.70 -22.23 -42.16
C THR A 11 -7.74 -23.37 -42.02
N ILE A 12 -8.63 -23.17 -41.01
CA ILE A 12 -10.05 -23.57 -40.89
C ILE A 12 -10.31 -24.71 -39.88
N ILE A 13 -10.69 -24.43 -38.61
CA ILE A 13 -12.03 -24.05 -38.04
C ILE A 13 -12.80 -25.30 -37.56
N VAL A 14 -12.97 -25.52 -36.24
CA VAL A 14 -14.08 -25.11 -35.33
C VAL A 14 -15.15 -26.19 -35.12
N ALA A 15 -15.49 -26.37 -33.84
CA ALA A 15 -16.76 -26.83 -33.22
C ALA A 15 -17.21 -28.30 -33.40
N VAL A 16 -17.62 -28.95 -32.28
CA VAL A 16 -18.99 -28.86 -31.75
C VAL A 16 -19.07 -29.41 -30.32
N PHE A 17 -19.91 -28.71 -29.55
CA PHE A 17 -20.31 -28.78 -28.15
C PHE A 17 -21.07 -30.06 -27.69
N LEU A 18 -20.90 -30.37 -26.38
CA LEU A 18 -21.86 -30.81 -25.35
C LEU A 18 -22.72 -32.10 -25.45
N LEU A 19 -23.03 -32.58 -24.23
CA LEU A 19 -24.03 -33.58 -23.77
C LEU A 19 -23.48 -35.01 -23.60
N SER A 20 -23.66 -35.75 -22.49
CA SER A 20 -24.41 -35.56 -21.24
C SER A 20 -24.32 -36.86 -20.38
N ILE A 21 -24.69 -36.76 -19.09
CA ILE A 21 -25.22 -37.82 -18.18
C ILE A 21 -24.28 -38.34 -17.08
N ILE A 22 -24.53 -37.84 -15.86
CA ILE A 22 -24.30 -38.46 -14.54
C ILE A 22 -25.57 -39.29 -14.18
N PRO A 23 -25.47 -40.52 -13.64
CA PRO A 23 -25.73 -40.74 -12.19
C PRO A 23 -24.85 -41.85 -11.52
N ILE A 24 -24.25 -41.59 -10.34
CA ILE A 24 -24.63 -42.12 -8.98
C ILE A 24 -24.38 -43.65 -8.87
N THR A 25 -23.55 -44.23 -7.98
CA THR A 25 -22.99 -43.88 -6.66
C THR A 25 -21.96 -44.94 -6.21
N LEU A 26 -21.23 -44.61 -5.12
CA LEU A 26 -20.54 -45.46 -4.13
C LEU A 26 -19.09 -45.88 -4.48
N LEU A 27 -18.09 -45.07 -4.06
CA LEU A 27 -17.30 -45.21 -2.79
C LEU A 27 -16.21 -46.30 -2.92
N PHE A 28 -14.89 -46.12 -2.77
CA PHE A 28 -13.94 -45.12 -2.25
C PHE A 28 -12.63 -45.29 -3.08
N SER A 29 -11.78 -44.29 -3.34
CA SER A 29 -10.91 -43.60 -2.37
C SER A 29 -10.15 -42.46 -3.08
N ARG A 30 -9.83 -41.44 -2.28
CA ARG A 30 -9.22 -40.15 -2.65
C ARG A 30 -7.80 -40.30 -3.20
N GLU A 31 -7.48 -39.54 -4.24
CA GLU A 31 -6.45 -38.49 -4.24
C GLU A 31 -6.62 -37.64 -5.50
N THR A 32 -7.41 -36.59 -5.39
CA THR A 32 -7.27 -35.41 -6.25
C THR A 32 -6.03 -34.67 -5.74
N ALA A 33 -5.05 -34.44 -6.61
CA ALA A 33 -4.07 -33.38 -6.39
C ALA A 33 -4.86 -32.11 -6.06
N ALA A 34 -4.74 -31.66 -4.82
CA ALA A 34 -5.24 -30.37 -4.41
C ALA A 34 -4.55 -29.32 -5.29
N GLU A 35 -5.31 -28.40 -5.86
CA GLU A 35 -4.75 -27.21 -6.52
C GLU A 35 -3.78 -26.55 -5.53
N LEU A 36 -2.51 -26.55 -5.88
CA LEU A 36 -1.45 -25.91 -5.10
C LEU A 36 -1.64 -24.39 -5.25
N ASN A 37 -1.95 -23.71 -4.15
CA ASN A 37 -2.08 -22.25 -4.13
C ASN A 37 -0.70 -21.60 -4.04
N PHE A 38 -0.26 -20.98 -5.12
CA PHE A 38 0.99 -20.22 -5.15
C PHE A 38 0.83 -18.83 -4.51
N PRO A 39 1.90 -18.27 -3.90
CA PRO A 39 3.25 -18.82 -3.84
C PRO A 39 3.44 -19.89 -2.73
N ILE A 40 4.38 -20.82 -2.93
CA ILE A 40 4.64 -21.96 -2.03
C ILE A 40 6.13 -22.05 -1.70
N GLU A 41 6.48 -22.15 -0.43
CA GLU A 41 7.85 -22.42 -0.01
C GLU A 41 8.22 -23.89 -0.24
N ALA A 42 9.42 -24.10 -0.76
CA ALA A 42 9.95 -25.43 -1.04
C ALA A 42 11.46 -25.47 -0.81
N LYS A 43 12.02 -26.67 -0.87
CA LYS A 43 13.44 -26.91 -0.69
C LYS A 43 14.02 -27.62 -1.90
N VAL A 44 15.22 -27.21 -2.29
CA VAL A 44 15.95 -27.84 -3.40
C VAL A 44 16.60 -29.15 -2.95
N ILE A 45 16.28 -30.26 -3.62
CA ILE A 45 16.85 -31.59 -3.30
C ILE A 45 17.86 -32.10 -4.35
N ALA A 46 18.11 -31.36 -5.43
CA ALA A 46 19.13 -31.73 -6.42
C ALA A 46 20.55 -31.52 -5.87
N GLU A 47 21.37 -32.57 -5.88
CA GLU A 47 22.79 -32.55 -5.45
C GLU A 47 23.76 -32.28 -6.63
N PRO A 48 24.74 -31.36 -6.49
CA PRO A 48 24.96 -30.42 -5.39
C PRO A 48 24.18 -29.10 -5.54
N ARG A 49 23.43 -28.94 -6.63
CA ARG A 49 22.63 -27.75 -6.95
C ARG A 49 21.59 -28.02 -8.02
N LEU A 50 20.54 -27.20 -8.04
CA LEU A 50 19.54 -27.14 -9.09
C LEU A 50 19.81 -25.96 -10.03
N ASN A 51 19.75 -26.20 -11.33
CA ASN A 51 19.91 -25.15 -12.34
C ASN A 51 18.61 -24.35 -12.51
N ILE A 52 18.73 -23.03 -12.56
CA ILE A 52 17.63 -22.11 -12.89
C ILE A 52 17.67 -21.84 -14.39
N ARG A 53 16.54 -21.95 -15.08
CA ARG A 53 16.40 -21.78 -16.53
C ARG A 53 15.57 -20.55 -16.86
N LYS A 54 15.79 -19.97 -18.04
CA LYS A 54 15.01 -18.83 -18.52
C LYS A 54 13.62 -19.23 -19.05
N THR A 55 13.49 -20.47 -19.52
CA THR A 55 12.25 -21.11 -19.97
C THR A 55 12.16 -22.50 -19.32
N PRO A 56 10.98 -23.13 -19.18
CA PRO A 56 10.81 -24.44 -18.55
C PRO A 56 11.29 -25.59 -19.47
N ASP A 57 12.52 -25.49 -19.97
CA ASP A 57 13.15 -26.44 -20.87
C ASP A 57 14.69 -26.43 -20.72
N LEU A 58 15.36 -27.32 -21.45
CA LEU A 58 16.82 -27.46 -21.47
C LEU A 58 17.49 -26.83 -22.70
N SER A 59 16.74 -26.11 -23.54
CA SER A 59 17.24 -25.55 -24.81
C SER A 59 18.26 -24.44 -24.60
N GLN A 60 18.16 -23.70 -23.49
CA GLN A 60 19.07 -22.61 -23.14
C GLN A 60 20.00 -22.97 -21.98
N SER A 61 21.16 -22.33 -21.93
CA SER A 61 22.06 -22.45 -20.77
C SER A 61 21.39 -21.94 -19.48
N PRO A 62 21.69 -22.52 -18.31
CA PRO A 62 21.17 -22.02 -17.04
C PRO A 62 21.54 -20.55 -16.82
N ILE A 63 20.60 -19.78 -16.29
CA ILE A 63 20.80 -18.39 -15.89
C ILE A 63 21.35 -18.27 -14.46
N GLY A 64 21.29 -19.36 -13.69
CA GLY A 64 21.79 -19.44 -12.34
C GLY A 64 21.68 -20.85 -11.77
N SER A 65 21.99 -21.00 -10.49
CA SER A 65 21.81 -22.25 -9.76
C SER A 65 21.53 -22.00 -8.28
N ILE A 66 20.82 -22.92 -7.65
CA ILE A 66 20.45 -22.91 -6.24
C ILE A 66 21.07 -24.12 -5.57
N ALA A 67 21.78 -23.94 -4.46
CA ALA A 67 22.46 -25.04 -3.78
C ALA A 67 21.46 -26.02 -3.16
N THR A 68 21.85 -27.29 -3.03
CA THR A 68 21.01 -28.28 -2.34
C THR A 68 20.70 -27.82 -0.93
N GLY A 69 19.45 -28.01 -0.53
CA GLY A 69 18.93 -27.65 0.76
C GLY A 69 18.58 -26.17 0.95
N GLN A 70 18.80 -25.31 -0.05
CA GLN A 70 18.28 -23.94 0.01
C GLN A 70 16.77 -23.91 -0.18
N GLU A 71 16.14 -23.01 0.57
CA GLU A 71 14.72 -22.70 0.49
C GLU A 71 14.45 -21.75 -0.69
N ILE A 72 13.29 -21.93 -1.31
CA ILE A 72 12.88 -21.21 -2.51
C ILE A 72 11.37 -20.98 -2.49
N LEU A 73 10.94 -19.79 -2.90
CA LEU A 73 9.53 -19.47 -3.08
C LEU A 73 9.13 -19.77 -4.53
N LEU A 74 8.25 -20.76 -4.70
CA LEU A 74 7.63 -21.10 -5.97
C LEU A 74 6.48 -20.14 -6.21
N LEU A 75 6.42 -19.48 -7.36
CA LEU A 75 5.44 -18.44 -7.66
C LEU A 75 4.29 -18.94 -8.53
N GLU A 76 4.51 -20.00 -9.29
CA GLU A 76 3.53 -20.51 -10.24
C GLU A 76 3.93 -21.92 -10.71
N HIS A 77 2.94 -22.74 -11.07
CA HIS A 77 3.13 -23.97 -11.82
C HIS A 77 3.25 -23.67 -13.32
N ALA A 78 4.14 -24.36 -14.00
CA ALA A 78 4.27 -24.32 -15.45
C ALA A 78 4.46 -25.72 -16.02
N GLU A 79 3.90 -25.99 -17.19
CA GLU A 79 4.24 -27.17 -17.99
C GLU A 79 5.45 -26.89 -18.88
N GLY A 80 6.35 -27.87 -19.00
CA GLY A 80 7.59 -27.72 -19.73
C GLY A 80 8.16 -29.03 -20.27
N GLN A 81 9.41 -28.97 -20.73
CA GLN A 81 10.12 -30.15 -21.22
C GLN A 81 10.20 -31.21 -20.11
N ALA A 82 9.88 -32.46 -20.46
CA ALA A 82 9.93 -33.56 -19.52
C ALA A 82 11.36 -33.81 -18.99
N ILE A 83 11.52 -33.80 -17.67
CA ILE A 83 12.73 -34.21 -16.98
C ILE A 83 12.43 -35.53 -16.28
N ASN A 84 13.09 -36.61 -16.73
CA ASN A 84 12.85 -37.98 -16.25
C ASN A 84 11.36 -38.40 -16.27
N GLY A 85 10.60 -37.91 -17.24
CA GLY A 85 9.18 -38.24 -17.42
C GLY A 85 8.21 -37.28 -16.74
N ASP A 86 8.69 -36.29 -15.98
CA ASP A 86 7.87 -35.26 -15.33
C ASP A 86 7.92 -33.94 -16.13
N THR A 87 6.76 -33.44 -16.56
CA THR A 87 6.61 -32.20 -17.31
C THR A 87 6.37 -30.98 -16.42
N ASN A 88 6.32 -31.16 -15.10
CA ASN A 88 6.06 -30.07 -14.17
C ASN A 88 7.32 -29.23 -13.89
N TRP A 89 7.13 -27.92 -13.93
CA TRP A 89 8.12 -26.90 -13.59
C TRP A 89 7.47 -25.87 -12.67
N TYR A 90 8.30 -25.12 -11.95
CA TYR A 90 7.85 -23.99 -11.13
C TYR A 90 8.59 -22.72 -11.53
N ARG A 91 7.83 -21.63 -11.66
CA ARG A 91 8.36 -20.28 -11.85
C ARG A 91 8.82 -19.71 -10.51
N ILE A 92 9.94 -19.02 -10.50
CA ILE A 92 10.59 -18.42 -9.33
C ILE A 92 11.08 -17.02 -9.72
N ASP A 93 11.22 -16.12 -8.75
CA ASP A 93 11.99 -14.90 -8.96
C ASP A 93 13.48 -15.20 -8.73
N PHE A 94 14.31 -14.91 -9.73
CA PHE A 94 15.75 -15.02 -9.61
C PHE A 94 16.44 -13.73 -10.05
N ARG A 95 16.80 -12.88 -9.09
CA ARG A 95 17.45 -11.57 -9.33
C ARG A 95 16.58 -10.61 -10.16
N ASN A 96 15.30 -10.50 -9.82
CA ASN A 96 14.31 -9.65 -10.48
C ASN A 96 14.03 -10.04 -11.95
N GLN A 97 14.12 -11.33 -12.26
CA GLN A 97 13.73 -11.89 -13.55
C GLN A 97 13.15 -13.30 -13.34
N ASP A 98 12.26 -13.71 -14.24
CA ASP A 98 11.67 -15.05 -14.18
C ASP A 98 12.75 -16.13 -14.39
N GLY A 99 12.74 -17.09 -13.45
CA GLY A 99 13.48 -18.33 -13.53
C GLY A 99 12.55 -19.52 -13.41
N TYR A 100 12.94 -20.64 -14.02
CA TYR A 100 12.21 -21.90 -13.96
C TYR A 100 13.10 -23.01 -13.39
N VAL A 101 12.52 -23.80 -12.50
CA VAL A 101 13.14 -24.98 -11.91
C VAL A 101 12.24 -26.19 -12.11
N SER A 102 12.82 -27.36 -12.35
CA SER A 102 12.06 -28.59 -12.57
C SER A 102 11.47 -29.11 -11.26
N ALA A 103 10.18 -29.43 -11.25
CA ALA A 103 9.44 -29.88 -10.07
C ALA A 103 10.03 -31.17 -9.46
N GLN A 104 10.68 -32.00 -10.27
CA GLN A 104 11.31 -33.25 -9.83
C GLN A 104 12.36 -33.03 -8.72
N TYR A 105 12.99 -31.87 -8.69
CA TYR A 105 14.07 -31.56 -7.75
C TYR A 105 13.64 -30.59 -6.65
N ILE A 106 12.33 -30.46 -6.48
CA ILE A 106 11.69 -29.59 -5.52
C ILE A 106 10.89 -30.46 -4.58
N GLU A 107 11.27 -30.43 -3.31
CA GLU A 107 10.46 -30.99 -2.24
C GLU A 107 9.64 -29.84 -1.69
N PHE A 108 8.32 -29.88 -1.86
CA PHE A 108 7.45 -28.96 -1.14
C PHE A 108 7.79 -29.05 0.33
N SER A 109 7.93 -27.92 1.00
CA SER A 109 7.90 -27.90 2.44
C SER A 109 6.43 -27.98 2.83
N PRO A 110 5.84 -29.17 3.14
CA PRO A 110 4.57 -29.16 3.82
C PRO A 110 4.74 -28.33 5.08
N TRP A 111 3.72 -27.56 5.44
CA TRP A 111 3.61 -27.05 6.80
C TRP A 111 3.36 -28.26 7.72
N SER A 112 4.44 -28.98 8.02
CA SER A 112 4.54 -30.05 9.00
C SER A 112 5.98 -30.11 9.49
N PHE A 113 6.17 -29.69 10.74
CA PHE A 113 7.40 -29.99 11.48
C PHE A 113 7.52 -31.51 11.63
N ASP A 114 8.52 -32.09 10.99
CA ASP A 114 9.28 -33.19 11.58
C ASP A 114 10.75 -32.77 11.60
N LEU A 115 11.07 -31.90 12.57
CA LEU A 115 12.44 -31.70 13.02
C LEU A 115 12.72 -32.69 14.17
N PRO A 116 13.96 -33.20 14.28
CA PRO A 116 14.31 -34.12 15.36
C PRO A 116 14.04 -33.46 16.72
N PRO A 117 13.65 -34.23 17.76
CA PRO A 117 13.24 -33.66 19.03
C PRO A 117 14.45 -32.98 19.70
N THR A 118 14.48 -31.66 19.69
CA THR A 118 15.12 -30.90 20.75
C THR A 118 14.11 -30.77 21.86
N ALA A 119 14.30 -31.53 22.94
CA ALA A 119 13.55 -31.32 24.17
C ALA A 119 13.67 -29.85 24.62
N ASN A 120 12.56 -29.30 25.12
CA ASN A 120 12.24 -27.90 25.45
C ASN A 120 11.72 -27.12 24.24
N ASP A 121 10.42 -27.09 23.94
CA ASP A 121 9.45 -26.51 24.88
C ASP A 121 8.01 -26.98 24.64
N GLN A 122 7.80 -28.30 24.64
CA GLN A 122 6.44 -28.87 24.64
C GLN A 122 5.59 -28.28 25.77
N ASP A 123 6.22 -27.92 26.88
CA ASP A 123 5.59 -27.24 28.00
C ASP A 123 5.09 -25.84 27.61
N PHE A 124 5.86 -25.04 26.86
CA PHE A 124 5.39 -23.76 26.34
C PHE A 124 4.27 -23.90 25.30
N GLU A 125 4.32 -24.90 24.41
CA GLU A 125 3.20 -25.16 23.49
C GLU A 125 1.93 -25.60 24.22
N ASN A 126 2.07 -26.46 25.23
CA ASN A 126 0.96 -26.83 26.12
C ASN A 126 0.43 -25.60 26.87
N TYR A 127 1.31 -24.72 27.35
CA TYR A 127 0.93 -23.46 27.97
C TYR A 127 0.12 -22.58 27.02
N LEU A 128 0.56 -22.37 25.77
CA LEU A 128 -0.17 -21.57 24.79
C LEU A 128 -1.55 -22.17 24.48
N GLU A 129 -1.65 -23.49 24.40
CA GLU A 129 -2.90 -24.23 24.23
C GLU A 129 -3.84 -24.05 25.43
N GLU A 130 -3.33 -24.26 26.65
CA GLU A 130 -4.08 -24.13 27.91
C GLU A 130 -4.58 -22.71 28.15
N GLN A 131 -3.78 -21.69 27.83
CA GLN A 131 -4.18 -20.29 27.88
C GLN A 131 -5.21 -19.95 26.78
N GLY A 132 -5.28 -20.75 25.71
CA GLY A 132 -6.22 -20.60 24.61
C GLY A 132 -5.77 -19.59 23.55
N PHE A 133 -4.47 -19.51 23.27
CA PHE A 133 -3.95 -18.73 22.15
C PHE A 133 -4.29 -19.40 20.80
N PRO A 134 -4.87 -18.65 19.84
CA PRO A 134 -5.05 -19.14 18.49
C PRO A 134 -3.72 -19.45 17.81
N HIS A 135 -3.76 -20.38 16.86
CA HIS A 135 -2.58 -20.84 16.13
C HIS A 135 -1.80 -19.69 15.46
N SER A 136 -2.51 -18.72 14.88
CA SER A 136 -1.93 -17.56 14.17
C SER A 136 -1.11 -16.60 15.05
N TYR A 137 -1.13 -16.75 16.38
CA TYR A 137 -0.32 -15.96 17.32
C TYR A 137 0.97 -16.67 17.73
N ARG A 138 1.01 -18.00 17.65
CA ARG A 138 2.02 -18.82 18.35
C ARG A 138 3.44 -18.62 17.83
N ALA A 139 3.61 -18.38 16.53
CA ALA A 139 4.92 -18.22 15.91
C ALA A 139 5.73 -17.07 16.54
N GLY A 140 5.12 -15.88 16.67
CA GLY A 140 5.78 -14.73 17.31
C GLY A 140 6.07 -14.98 18.79
N LEU A 141 5.11 -15.57 19.52
CA LEU A 141 5.27 -15.88 20.95
C LEU A 141 6.40 -16.88 21.22
N ARG A 142 6.56 -17.88 20.34
CA ARG A 142 7.66 -18.85 20.43
C ARG A 142 9.02 -18.19 20.30
N GLU A 143 9.19 -17.30 19.32
CA GLU A 143 10.46 -16.58 19.13
C GLU A 143 10.78 -15.67 20.32
N LEU A 144 9.76 -15.05 20.91
CA LEU A 144 9.91 -14.23 22.10
C LEU A 144 10.26 -15.07 23.33
N HIS A 145 9.57 -16.19 23.55
CA HIS A 145 9.84 -17.09 24.68
C HIS A 145 11.25 -17.66 24.64
N ARG A 146 11.70 -18.07 23.44
CA ARG A 146 13.07 -18.57 23.23
C ARG A 146 14.14 -17.56 23.65
N LYS A 147 13.88 -16.26 23.45
CA LYS A 147 14.79 -15.17 23.86
C LYS A 147 14.62 -14.79 25.33
N TYR A 148 13.38 -14.79 25.82
CA TYR A 148 13.01 -14.29 27.14
C TYR A 148 12.09 -15.29 27.85
N PRO A 149 12.64 -16.38 28.41
CA PRO A 149 11.85 -17.49 28.94
C PRO A 149 11.04 -17.12 30.20
N ASN A 150 11.39 -16.01 30.86
CA ASN A 150 10.69 -15.51 32.04
C ASN A 150 9.50 -14.60 31.70
N TRP A 151 9.28 -14.30 30.42
CA TRP A 151 8.15 -13.51 29.96
C TRP A 151 6.88 -14.36 29.94
N ILE A 152 5.78 -13.76 30.38
CA ILE A 152 4.48 -14.37 30.56
C ILE A 152 3.52 -13.74 29.54
N PHE A 153 2.81 -14.57 28.78
CA PHE A 153 1.89 -14.14 27.74
C PHE A 153 0.45 -14.49 28.15
N THR A 154 -0.35 -13.48 28.45
CA THR A 154 -1.73 -13.67 28.93
C THR A 154 -2.72 -13.26 27.85
N PRO A 155 -3.57 -14.16 27.33
CA PRO A 155 -4.55 -13.80 26.30
C PRO A 155 -5.75 -13.08 26.93
N ILE A 156 -6.09 -11.93 26.36
CA ILE A 156 -7.28 -11.16 26.72
C ILE A 156 -8.35 -11.38 25.66
N LYS A 157 -9.28 -12.30 25.94
CA LYS A 157 -10.41 -12.60 25.06
C LYS A 157 -11.35 -11.39 25.01
N LEU A 158 -11.49 -10.81 23.81
CA LEU A 158 -12.37 -9.69 23.54
C LEU A 158 -13.78 -10.18 23.18
N ASN A 159 -14.78 -9.33 23.41
CA ASN A 159 -16.17 -9.59 23.02
C ASN A 159 -16.56 -8.87 21.72
N VAL A 160 -15.62 -8.82 20.76
CA VAL A 160 -15.78 -8.19 19.46
C VAL A 160 -14.94 -8.94 18.43
N ASP A 161 -15.45 -9.10 17.21
CA ASP A 161 -14.66 -9.63 16.09
C ASP A 161 -13.80 -8.52 15.48
N PHE A 162 -12.71 -8.90 14.81
CA PHE A 162 -11.73 -7.96 14.29
C PHE A 162 -12.33 -6.95 13.31
N ASN A 163 -13.20 -7.40 12.39
CA ASN A 163 -13.79 -6.51 11.39
C ASN A 163 -14.75 -5.50 12.02
N SER A 164 -15.56 -5.92 12.99
CA SER A 164 -16.40 -5.02 13.77
C SER A 164 -15.57 -3.99 14.55
N ALA A 165 -14.43 -4.39 15.11
CA ALA A 165 -13.53 -3.47 15.79
C ALA A 165 -12.90 -2.46 14.80
N VAL A 166 -12.40 -2.89 13.64
CA VAL A 166 -11.89 -2.00 12.59
C VAL A 166 -12.96 -1.00 12.14
N ASN A 167 -14.18 -1.46 11.88
CA ASN A 167 -15.30 -0.58 11.49
C ASN A 167 -15.67 0.40 12.60
N GLY A 168 -15.57 -0.03 13.85
CA GLY A 168 -15.78 0.82 15.02
C GLY A 168 -14.71 1.90 15.21
N GLN A 169 -13.48 1.62 14.78
CA GLN A 169 -12.34 2.54 14.80
C GLN A 169 -12.31 3.51 13.60
N TYR A 170 -12.85 3.08 12.45
CA TYR A 170 -12.91 3.89 11.23
C TYR A 170 -14.23 4.66 11.14
N LYS A 171 -14.25 5.90 11.64
CA LYS A 171 -15.42 6.80 11.64
C LYS A 171 -15.13 8.12 10.88
N PRO A 172 -15.20 8.15 9.54
CA PRO A 172 -14.89 9.35 8.73
C PRO A 172 -15.46 10.69 9.22
N GLU A 173 -16.73 10.71 9.62
CA GLU A 173 -17.43 11.92 10.07
C GLU A 173 -16.97 12.40 11.46
N ASN A 174 -16.31 11.53 12.23
CA ASN A 174 -15.79 11.82 13.56
C ASN A 174 -14.52 10.99 13.82
N SER A 175 -13.52 11.20 12.97
CA SER A 175 -12.28 10.41 12.96
C SER A 175 -11.54 10.54 14.28
N MET A 176 -11.20 9.39 14.90
CA MET A 176 -10.45 9.29 16.16
C MET A 176 -9.03 8.72 15.97
N ASN A 177 -8.69 8.39 14.73
CA ASN A 177 -7.44 7.74 14.35
C ASN A 177 -6.75 8.59 13.28
N PHE A 178 -5.56 9.08 13.58
CA PHE A 178 -4.80 10.00 12.73
C PHE A 178 -3.42 9.46 12.36
N VAL A 179 -2.93 9.92 11.21
CA VAL A 179 -1.56 9.79 10.74
C VAL A 179 -0.98 11.18 10.46
N PRO A 180 0.36 11.37 10.50
CA PRO A 180 0.97 12.61 10.05
C PRO A 180 0.56 12.97 8.62
N ALA A 181 0.33 14.24 8.33
CA ALA A 181 0.01 14.69 6.97
C ALA A 181 1.12 14.37 5.96
N THR A 182 2.36 14.23 6.43
CA THR A 182 3.55 13.85 5.66
C THR A 182 3.68 12.35 5.42
N SER A 183 2.79 11.52 5.98
CA SER A 183 2.78 10.07 5.72
C SER A 183 2.47 9.77 4.25
N GLU A 184 2.76 8.55 3.84
CA GLU A 184 2.38 8.02 2.52
C GLU A 184 0.86 8.10 2.32
N ASP A 185 0.44 8.31 1.07
CA ASP A 185 -0.97 8.52 0.75
C ASP A 185 -1.85 7.31 1.04
N ALA A 186 -1.32 6.09 0.88
CA ALA A 186 -1.98 4.84 1.25
C ALA A 186 -2.38 4.74 2.74
N LEU A 187 -1.77 5.56 3.60
CA LEU A 187 -2.04 5.59 5.04
C LEU A 187 -3.15 6.58 5.41
N LYS A 188 -3.61 7.40 4.46
CA LYS A 188 -4.57 8.48 4.68
C LYS A 188 -5.96 8.07 4.22
N SER A 189 -6.98 8.41 4.98
CA SER A 189 -8.38 8.16 4.62
C SER A 189 -8.75 8.91 3.35
N THR A 190 -9.39 8.21 2.42
CA THR A 190 -9.90 8.78 1.15
C THR A 190 -11.41 9.00 1.19
N SER A 191 -12.02 8.95 2.37
CA SER A 191 -13.44 9.25 2.54
C SER A 191 -13.75 10.69 2.10
N SER A 192 -15.00 10.96 1.71
CA SER A 192 -15.43 12.32 1.37
C SER A 192 -15.34 13.32 2.52
N ALA A 193 -15.29 12.85 3.78
CA ALA A 193 -15.12 13.70 4.96
C ALA A 193 -13.64 14.01 5.29
N ASP A 194 -12.72 13.28 4.66
CA ASP A 194 -11.28 13.33 4.96
C ASP A 194 -10.43 13.77 3.75
N PHE A 195 -11.00 13.77 2.55
CA PHE A 195 -10.31 14.14 1.31
C PHE A 195 -11.14 15.13 0.48
N ASN A 196 -10.54 16.27 0.16
CA ASN A 196 -11.14 17.27 -0.70
C ASN A 196 -10.76 16.98 -2.16
N LYS A 197 -11.70 16.39 -2.90
CA LYS A 197 -11.52 16.11 -4.33
C LYS A 197 -11.31 17.37 -5.18
N GLU A 198 -11.81 18.53 -4.77
CA GLU A 198 -11.71 19.75 -5.58
C GLU A 198 -10.31 20.37 -5.52
N THR A 199 -9.70 20.35 -4.33
CA THR A 199 -8.34 20.85 -4.11
C THR A 199 -7.27 19.77 -4.25
N ASN A 200 -7.69 18.49 -4.33
CA ASN A 200 -6.80 17.34 -4.36
C ASN A 200 -5.96 17.15 -3.08
N GLU A 201 -6.53 17.51 -1.92
CA GLU A 201 -5.80 17.53 -0.64
C GLU A 201 -6.57 16.77 0.44
N TRP A 202 -5.84 16.15 1.37
CA TRP A 202 -6.42 15.63 2.61
C TRP A 202 -6.77 16.76 3.57
N ILE A 203 -7.89 16.59 4.26
CA ILE A 203 -8.40 17.55 5.23
C ILE A 203 -7.66 17.33 6.55
N GLU A 204 -6.90 18.34 6.99
CA GLU A 204 -6.29 18.34 8.32
C GLU A 204 -7.38 18.31 9.40
N LYS A 205 -7.31 17.34 10.30
CA LYS A 205 -8.17 17.24 11.50
C LYS A 205 -7.57 18.01 12.66
N GLU A 206 -6.25 18.03 12.72
CA GLU A 206 -5.43 18.85 13.60
C GLU A 206 -4.20 19.30 12.80
N ARG A 207 -3.50 20.35 13.26
CA ARG A 207 -2.33 20.89 12.54
C ARG A 207 -1.31 19.79 12.27
N GLY A 208 -1.08 19.45 11.00
CA GLY A 208 -0.14 18.41 10.56
C GLY A 208 -0.64 16.97 10.71
N TRP A 209 -1.93 16.75 11.00
CA TRP A 209 -2.54 15.42 11.17
C TRP A 209 -3.79 15.26 10.31
N VAL A 210 -3.89 14.13 9.62
CA VAL A 210 -5.02 13.75 8.77
C VAL A 210 -5.61 12.43 9.24
N ALA A 211 -6.86 12.14 8.85
CA ALA A 211 -7.51 10.88 9.19
C ALA A 211 -6.76 9.68 8.59
N ALA A 212 -6.60 8.63 9.39
CA ALA A 212 -5.95 7.39 8.98
C ALA A 212 -6.86 6.55 8.06
N SER A 213 -6.27 5.86 7.08
CA SER A 213 -6.98 4.89 6.25
C SER A 213 -7.49 3.71 7.07
N LYS A 214 -8.52 3.03 6.57
CA LYS A 214 -9.09 1.86 7.26
C LYS A 214 -8.07 0.73 7.36
N GLU A 215 -7.22 0.62 6.35
CA GLU A 215 -6.20 -0.40 6.18
C GLU A 215 -5.07 -0.22 7.21
N ILE A 216 -4.59 1.02 7.43
CA ILE A 216 -3.57 1.24 8.47
C ILE A 216 -4.15 1.05 9.87
N ILE A 217 -5.42 1.42 10.10
CA ILE A 217 -6.11 1.13 11.36
C ILE A 217 -6.16 -0.39 11.58
N ALA A 218 -6.53 -1.17 10.57
CA ALA A 218 -6.57 -2.63 10.66
C ALA A 218 -5.18 -3.21 10.99
N HIS A 219 -4.12 -2.75 10.31
CA HIS A 219 -2.76 -3.19 10.59
C HIS A 219 -2.33 -2.90 12.03
N GLN A 220 -2.60 -1.69 12.54
CA GLN A 220 -2.24 -1.29 13.90
C GLN A 220 -3.12 -1.96 14.99
N LEU A 221 -4.33 -2.39 14.62
CA LEU A 221 -5.25 -3.10 15.50
C LEU A 221 -4.98 -4.63 15.54
N ASP A 222 -4.22 -5.18 14.59
CA ASP A 222 -3.91 -6.61 14.59
C ASP A 222 -2.71 -6.90 15.51
N PRO A 223 -2.89 -7.59 16.65
CA PRO A 223 -1.81 -7.76 17.62
C PRO A 223 -0.66 -8.60 17.08
N ARG A 224 -0.93 -9.46 16.09
CA ARG A 224 0.04 -10.38 15.49
C ARG A 224 1.14 -9.65 14.74
N ASN A 225 0.87 -8.44 14.26
CA ASN A 225 1.88 -7.59 13.60
C ASN A 225 2.96 -7.07 14.54
N PHE A 226 2.78 -7.26 15.86
CA PHE A 226 3.64 -6.66 16.88
C PHE A 226 4.17 -7.67 17.89
N LEU A 227 4.13 -8.97 17.56
CA LEU A 227 4.70 -10.05 18.37
C LEU A 227 6.20 -10.21 18.06
N ASP A 228 6.94 -9.11 18.19
CA ASP A 228 8.39 -9.05 18.07
C ASP A 228 9.02 -8.36 19.28
N GLU A 229 10.35 -8.46 19.39
CA GLU A 229 11.08 -8.06 20.59
C GLU A 229 10.94 -6.58 20.97
N GLN A 230 10.63 -5.70 20.01
CA GLN A 230 10.53 -4.25 20.25
C GLN A 230 9.09 -3.81 20.45
N HIS A 231 8.17 -4.33 19.64
CA HIS A 231 6.80 -3.83 19.62
C HIS A 231 5.87 -4.54 20.59
N ILE A 232 6.25 -5.71 21.13
CA ILE A 232 5.42 -6.44 22.11
C ILE A 232 5.15 -5.64 23.39
N PHE A 233 6.01 -4.67 23.73
CA PHE A 233 5.84 -3.80 24.89
C PHE A 233 4.57 -2.95 24.85
N GLN A 234 3.90 -2.81 23.69
CA GLN A 234 2.58 -2.19 23.65
C GLN A 234 1.51 -3.02 24.41
N PHE A 235 1.81 -4.30 24.65
CA PHE A 235 1.00 -5.23 25.43
C PHE A 235 1.52 -5.43 26.85
N GLU A 236 2.62 -4.80 27.29
CA GLU A 236 3.13 -4.95 28.66
C GLU A 236 2.06 -4.50 29.67
N SER A 237 1.78 -5.35 30.65
CA SER A 237 0.81 -5.08 31.71
C SER A 237 1.28 -3.91 32.57
N LEU A 238 0.49 -2.83 32.54
CA LEU A 238 0.65 -1.67 33.42
C LEU A 238 0.00 -1.89 34.78
N SER A 239 -0.71 -3.01 34.98
CA SER A 239 -1.29 -3.39 36.27
C SER A 239 -0.27 -4.09 37.16
N TYR A 240 -0.47 -3.98 38.47
CA TYR A 240 0.33 -4.70 39.44
C TYR A 240 0.01 -6.20 39.41
N ASN A 241 1.06 -7.01 39.30
CA ASN A 241 1.01 -8.46 39.45
C ASN A 241 2.18 -8.89 40.34
N ALA A 242 1.87 -9.25 41.59
CA ALA A 242 2.88 -9.57 42.60
C ALA A 242 3.72 -10.82 42.26
N ASP A 243 3.17 -11.75 41.47
CA ASP A 243 3.88 -12.96 41.05
C ASP A 243 4.94 -12.66 39.98
N VAL A 244 4.78 -11.54 39.26
CA VAL A 244 5.67 -11.10 38.17
C VAL A 244 6.65 -10.04 38.66
N GLN A 245 6.13 -9.06 39.41
CA GLN A 245 6.81 -7.82 39.75
C GLN A 245 7.28 -7.86 41.21
N ASN A 246 8.18 -8.79 41.50
CA ASN A 246 8.67 -9.01 42.86
C ASN A 246 9.70 -7.96 43.30
N TRP A 247 10.01 -7.98 44.60
CA TRP A 247 10.94 -7.03 45.22
C TRP A 247 12.33 -6.99 44.57
N GLN A 248 12.87 -8.14 44.16
CA GLN A 248 14.19 -8.20 43.52
C GLN A 248 14.17 -7.54 42.14
N GLY A 249 13.12 -7.79 41.35
CA GLY A 249 12.94 -7.12 40.06
C GLY A 249 12.81 -5.60 40.24
N ILE A 250 12.10 -5.15 41.27
CA ILE A 250 12.00 -3.72 41.63
C ILE A 250 13.37 -3.15 41.96
N ARG A 251 14.19 -3.85 42.77
CA ARG A 251 15.56 -3.39 43.06
C ARG A 251 16.40 -3.26 41.81
N ASN A 252 16.30 -4.21 40.89
CA ASN A 252 17.03 -4.18 39.63
C ASN A 252 16.62 -2.96 38.77
N GLN A 253 15.34 -2.59 38.76
CA GLN A 253 14.85 -1.40 38.04
C GLN A 253 15.34 -0.07 38.64
N LEU A 254 15.57 -0.03 39.96
CA LEU A 254 16.07 1.15 40.67
C LEU A 254 17.59 1.33 40.57
N ALA A 255 18.30 0.27 40.17
CA ALA A 255 19.76 0.28 40.09
C ALA A 255 20.29 1.44 39.23
N GLY A 256 21.27 2.17 39.77
CA GLY A 256 21.87 3.32 39.05
C GLY A 256 21.00 4.57 38.98
N THR A 257 19.96 4.65 39.82
CA THR A 257 19.16 5.89 40.02
C THR A 257 19.41 6.45 41.42
N PHE A 258 19.00 7.71 41.66
CA PHE A 258 19.02 8.29 43.02
C PHE A 258 18.09 7.56 44.01
N MET A 259 17.20 6.70 43.50
CA MET A 259 16.29 5.86 44.27
C MET A 259 16.85 4.45 44.52
N ASP A 260 18.12 4.18 44.21
CA ASP A 260 18.75 2.87 44.35
C ASP A 260 18.96 2.48 45.83
N SER A 261 17.89 2.07 46.50
CA SER A 261 17.89 1.66 47.90
C SER A 261 16.72 0.72 48.22
N ASP A 262 16.86 -0.03 49.32
CA ASP A 262 15.79 -0.89 49.82
C ASP A 262 14.58 -0.07 50.32
N GLU A 263 14.81 1.16 50.80
CA GLU A 263 13.76 2.08 51.21
C GLU A 263 12.84 2.42 50.03
N TYR A 264 13.40 2.89 48.92
CA TYR A 264 12.61 3.20 47.73
C TYR A 264 11.96 1.95 47.11
N ALA A 265 12.64 0.80 47.13
CA ALA A 265 12.02 -0.45 46.67
C ALA A 265 10.75 -0.78 47.46
N ASN A 266 10.81 -0.65 48.80
CA ASN A 266 9.64 -0.85 49.65
C ASN A 266 8.56 0.20 49.39
N ILE A 267 8.92 1.46 49.11
CA ILE A 267 7.95 2.50 48.73
C ILE A 267 7.22 2.10 47.44
N PHE A 268 7.95 1.66 46.40
CA PHE A 268 7.36 1.23 45.14
C PHE A 268 6.50 -0.04 45.27
N CYS A 269 6.91 -1.02 46.08
CA CYS A 269 6.07 -2.17 46.42
C CYS A 269 4.71 -1.73 47.00
N ASN A 270 4.75 -0.90 48.05
CA ASN A 270 3.54 -0.42 48.69
C ASN A 270 2.68 0.46 47.76
N ALA A 271 3.31 1.26 46.90
CA ALA A 271 2.62 2.07 45.92
C ALA A 271 1.89 1.19 44.89
N ALA A 272 2.51 0.12 44.43
CA ALA A 272 1.90 -0.85 43.51
C ALA A 272 0.71 -1.57 44.15
N GLU A 273 0.84 -2.02 45.40
CA GLU A 273 -0.24 -2.67 46.15
C GLU A 273 -1.47 -1.78 46.33
N ILE A 274 -1.28 -0.49 46.67
CA ILE A 274 -2.38 0.44 46.91
C ILE A 274 -3.01 0.94 45.61
N SER A 275 -2.19 1.20 44.59
CA SER A 275 -2.66 1.79 43.33
C SER A 275 -3.11 0.76 42.30
N LEU A 276 -2.74 -0.51 42.47
CA LEU A 276 -2.86 -1.59 41.48
C LEU A 276 -2.10 -1.33 40.17
N VAL A 277 -1.09 -0.44 40.20
CA VAL A 277 -0.23 -0.08 39.06
C VAL A 277 1.11 -0.79 39.17
N SER A 278 1.63 -1.25 38.03
CA SER A 278 2.93 -1.90 37.92
C SER A 278 4.05 -1.03 38.50
N PRO A 279 4.87 -1.54 39.45
CA PRO A 279 6.00 -0.81 39.97
C PRO A 279 7.08 -0.58 38.90
N TYR A 280 7.19 -1.45 37.89
CA TYR A 280 8.12 -1.25 36.76
C TYR A 280 7.70 -0.04 35.92
N HIS A 281 6.39 0.08 35.63
CA HIS A 281 5.85 1.26 34.95
C HIS A 281 6.07 2.54 35.78
N LEU A 282 5.79 2.50 37.09
CA LEU A 282 6.00 3.66 37.97
C LEU A 282 7.47 4.09 37.96
N ILE A 283 8.41 3.16 38.13
CA ILE A 283 9.85 3.47 38.13
C ILE A 283 10.30 4.02 36.78
N ALA A 284 9.88 3.40 35.67
CA ALA A 284 10.20 3.89 34.33
C ALA A 284 9.71 5.33 34.11
N ARG A 285 8.50 5.65 34.55
CA ARG A 285 7.94 7.01 34.50
C ARG A 285 8.75 7.99 35.34
N VAL A 286 9.07 7.65 36.59
CA VAL A 286 9.90 8.52 37.44
C VAL A 286 11.26 8.78 36.77
N ARG A 287 11.91 7.76 36.20
CA ARG A 287 13.19 7.93 35.50
C ARG A 287 13.10 8.87 34.30
N GLN A 288 11.99 8.83 33.57
CA GLN A 288 11.73 9.74 32.44
C GLN A 288 11.41 11.16 32.91
N GLU A 289 10.59 11.30 33.94
CA GLU A 289 10.02 12.58 34.41
C GLU A 289 10.97 13.39 35.31
N VAL A 290 11.79 12.74 36.13
CA VAL A 290 12.69 13.40 37.09
C VAL A 290 14.16 13.06 36.92
N SER A 291 14.54 12.37 35.84
CA SER A 291 15.92 11.92 35.54
C SER A 291 16.44 10.84 36.52
N PRO A 292 17.36 9.96 36.09
CA PRO A 292 18.05 9.02 37.00
C PRO A 292 18.80 9.71 38.16
N ASN A 293 19.17 10.99 38.02
CA ASN A 293 19.88 11.76 39.05
C ASN A 293 18.94 12.56 39.97
N GLY A 294 17.62 12.48 39.75
CA GLY A 294 16.64 13.33 40.41
C GLY A 294 16.57 14.74 39.81
N SER A 295 15.53 15.47 40.19
CA SER A 295 15.24 16.82 39.73
C SER A 295 14.81 17.72 40.90
N GLY A 296 14.55 19.00 40.60
CA GLY A 296 13.96 19.94 41.54
C GLY A 296 12.64 19.43 42.15
N SER A 297 11.79 18.75 41.36
CA SER A 297 10.50 18.22 41.81
C SER A 297 10.62 17.03 42.77
N SER A 298 11.71 16.26 42.73
CA SER A 298 11.95 15.12 43.64
C SER A 298 12.87 15.44 44.82
N SER A 299 13.48 16.63 44.86
CA SER A 299 14.56 16.94 45.82
C SER A 299 14.08 17.34 47.23
N GLY A 300 12.86 17.85 47.36
CA GLY A 300 12.38 18.50 48.60
C GLY A 300 13.06 19.83 48.93
N THR A 301 13.89 20.38 48.04
CA THR A 301 14.71 21.57 48.28
C THR A 301 14.40 22.76 47.35
N TYR A 302 13.34 22.66 46.54
CA TYR A 302 13.01 23.69 45.57
C TYR A 302 12.55 25.00 46.26
N PRO A 303 13.16 26.16 45.94
CA PRO A 303 12.87 27.42 46.64
C PRO A 303 11.39 27.82 46.65
N GLY A 304 10.86 28.14 47.83
CA GLY A 304 9.47 28.61 48.03
C GLY A 304 8.41 27.51 48.19
N VAL A 305 8.79 26.25 48.00
CA VAL A 305 7.96 25.04 48.18
C VAL A 305 8.79 23.90 48.77
N GLU A 306 9.71 24.22 49.70
CA GLU A 306 10.58 23.26 50.36
C GLU A 306 9.79 22.24 51.18
N GLY A 307 10.32 21.00 51.25
CA GLY A 307 9.71 19.89 51.99
C GLY A 307 8.61 19.13 51.23
N TYR A 308 8.27 19.53 50.01
CA TYR A 308 7.30 18.84 49.17
C TYR A 308 7.97 18.12 48.00
N TYR A 309 7.33 17.04 47.55
CA TYR A 309 7.87 16.13 46.54
C TYR A 309 6.81 15.84 45.47
N ASN A 310 7.23 15.76 44.21
CA ASN A 310 6.40 15.38 43.07
C ASN A 310 7.20 14.51 42.09
N PHE A 311 7.11 13.18 42.25
CA PHE A 311 7.88 12.21 41.45
C PHE A 311 7.32 11.98 40.04
N PHE A 312 6.14 12.49 39.72
CA PHE A 312 5.45 12.26 38.43
C PHE A 312 5.01 13.56 37.74
N ASN A 313 5.54 14.71 38.17
CA ASN A 313 5.21 16.03 37.62
C ASN A 313 3.69 16.32 37.52
N ILE A 314 2.89 15.78 38.45
CA ILE A 314 1.43 15.96 38.44
C ILE A 314 1.10 17.42 38.75
N GLY A 315 0.35 18.07 37.86
CA GLY A 315 0.04 19.49 37.97
C GLY A 315 1.17 20.42 37.52
N ALA A 316 2.22 19.90 36.87
CA ALA A 316 3.31 20.70 36.31
C ALA A 316 2.91 21.32 34.96
N TYR A 317 2.56 22.60 34.95
CA TYR A 317 2.25 23.37 33.73
C TYR A 317 2.65 24.83 33.90
N GLY A 318 2.67 25.60 32.81
CA GLY A 318 2.95 27.03 32.84
C GLY A 318 4.44 27.38 32.74
N ALA A 319 4.80 28.58 33.24
CA ALA A 319 6.13 29.16 33.05
C ALA A 319 7.23 28.51 33.91
N ASP A 320 6.87 28.00 35.10
CA ASP A 320 7.73 27.16 35.93
C ASP A 320 6.98 25.88 36.32
N PRO A 321 7.01 24.84 35.46
CA PRO A 321 6.28 23.60 35.69
C PRO A 321 6.68 22.89 36.99
N VAL A 322 7.93 23.00 37.42
CA VAL A 322 8.42 22.34 38.64
C VAL A 322 7.81 22.99 39.88
N TYR A 323 7.82 24.32 39.93
CA TYR A 323 7.19 25.07 41.03
C TYR A 323 5.68 24.78 41.10
N GLU A 324 4.96 24.84 39.98
CA GLU A 324 3.50 24.62 39.95
C GLU A 324 3.12 23.19 40.34
N GLY A 325 3.89 22.19 39.88
CA GLY A 325 3.70 20.81 40.31
C GLY A 325 3.93 20.61 41.82
N LEU A 326 4.88 21.33 42.42
CA LEU A 326 5.13 21.28 43.87
C LEU A 326 4.09 22.07 44.68
N VAL A 327 3.52 23.16 44.13
CA VAL A 327 2.36 23.84 44.72
C VAL A 327 1.15 22.91 44.75
N PHE A 328 0.90 22.16 43.67
CA PHE A 328 -0.14 21.12 43.68
C PHE A 328 0.14 20.04 44.73
N ALA A 329 1.38 19.58 44.84
CA ALA A 329 1.79 18.59 45.84
C ALA A 329 1.57 19.06 47.29
N ARG A 330 1.64 20.38 47.54
CA ARG A 330 1.36 21.01 48.83
C ARG A 330 -0.13 21.24 49.08
N ASP A 331 -0.84 21.84 48.12
CA ASP A 331 -2.17 22.41 48.33
C ASP A 331 -3.32 21.52 47.81
N GLY A 332 -3.04 20.70 46.79
CA GLY A 332 -4.02 19.85 46.11
C GLY A 332 -5.22 20.59 45.53
N TYR A 333 -6.35 19.90 45.48
CA TYR A 333 -7.62 20.45 45.03
C TYR A 333 -8.30 21.25 46.15
N LYS A 334 -8.25 22.57 46.07
CA LYS A 334 -8.85 23.51 47.04
C LYS A 334 -10.30 23.19 47.43
N ASN A 335 -11.10 22.72 46.47
CA ASN A 335 -12.53 22.45 46.66
C ASN A 335 -12.87 20.94 46.67
N ASN A 336 -11.88 20.05 46.81
CA ASN A 336 -12.10 18.61 46.83
C ASN A 336 -11.18 17.90 47.85
N PRO A 337 -11.44 18.06 49.16
CA PRO A 337 -10.61 17.46 50.21
C PRO A 337 -10.60 15.93 50.16
N ALA A 338 -11.69 15.30 49.71
CA ALA A 338 -11.75 13.85 49.53
C ALA A 338 -10.78 13.36 48.44
N ALA A 339 -10.59 14.13 47.36
CA ALA A 339 -9.56 13.82 46.37
C ALA A 339 -8.15 13.97 46.94
N ASN A 340 -7.91 14.98 47.78
CA ASN A 340 -6.60 15.17 48.43
C ASN A 340 -6.29 14.02 49.38
N GLU A 341 -7.26 13.59 50.20
CA GLU A 341 -7.12 12.44 51.10
C GLU A 341 -6.82 11.16 50.32
N ARG A 342 -7.57 10.88 49.25
CA ARG A 342 -7.34 9.71 48.38
C ARG A 342 -5.96 9.73 47.71
N LEU A 343 -5.46 10.92 47.36
CA LEU A 343 -4.15 11.10 46.72
C LEU A 343 -3.02 11.31 47.74
N LEU A 344 -3.29 11.22 49.05
CA LEU A 344 -2.29 11.41 50.11
C LEU A 344 -1.65 12.82 50.11
N ILE A 345 -2.34 13.84 49.62
CA ILE A 345 -1.89 15.24 49.62
C ILE A 345 -2.11 15.82 51.03
N PRO A 346 -1.12 16.52 51.64
CA PRO A 346 0.13 16.97 51.04
C PRO A 346 1.21 15.89 50.89
N TRP A 347 1.95 15.95 49.79
CA TRP A 347 3.12 15.10 49.53
C TRP A 347 4.38 15.67 50.19
N ASP A 348 4.38 15.67 51.52
CA ASP A 348 5.47 16.15 52.39
C ASP A 348 6.56 15.09 52.66
N THR A 349 6.45 13.90 52.04
CA THR A 349 7.48 12.86 52.02
C THR A 349 7.57 12.23 50.62
N PRO A 350 8.74 11.65 50.25
CA PRO A 350 8.87 10.88 49.02
C PRO A 350 7.84 9.75 48.92
N GLU A 351 7.58 9.06 50.03
CA GLU A 351 6.62 7.96 50.10
C GLU A 351 5.19 8.40 49.74
N LYS A 352 4.70 9.51 50.31
CA LYS A 352 3.35 10.03 50.00
C LYS A 352 3.26 10.47 48.54
N SER A 353 4.30 11.11 48.01
CA SER A 353 4.37 11.54 46.62
C SER A 353 4.29 10.36 45.66
N ILE A 354 5.08 9.31 45.90
CA ILE A 354 5.11 8.12 45.05
C ILE A 354 3.78 7.35 45.13
N LYS A 355 3.25 7.11 46.33
CA LYS A 355 1.95 6.42 46.50
C LYS A 355 0.78 7.22 45.93
N GLY A 356 0.71 8.51 46.26
CA GLY A 356 -0.34 9.42 45.80
C GLY A 356 -0.35 9.60 44.29
N GLY A 357 0.83 9.77 43.70
CA GLY A 357 0.99 9.84 42.25
C GLY A 357 0.66 8.51 41.56
N ALA A 358 1.02 7.36 42.13
CA ALA A 358 0.64 6.06 41.59
C ALA A 358 -0.90 5.88 41.56
N ILE A 359 -1.60 6.27 42.62
CA ILE A 359 -3.08 6.27 42.66
C ILE A 359 -3.64 7.21 41.58
N PHE A 360 -3.03 8.38 41.39
CA PHE A 360 -3.43 9.32 40.35
C PHE A 360 -3.31 8.70 38.95
N LEU A 361 -2.16 8.07 38.65
CA LEU A 361 -1.87 7.46 37.35
C LEU A 361 -2.76 6.24 37.06
N GLY A 362 -3.06 5.45 38.08
CA GLY A 362 -3.83 4.22 37.92
C GLY A 362 -5.30 4.44 37.57
N ARG A 363 -5.91 5.52 38.07
CA ARG A 363 -7.38 5.63 38.13
C ARG A 363 -8.09 5.75 36.77
N ASP A 364 -7.51 6.50 35.82
CA ASP A 364 -8.24 6.94 34.63
C ASP A 364 -8.20 5.85 33.54
N TYR A 365 -7.07 5.13 33.39
CA TYR A 365 -6.88 4.12 32.35
C TYR A 365 -6.57 2.72 32.91
N ILE A 366 -5.50 2.57 33.70
CA ILE A 366 -4.97 1.26 34.10
C ILE A 366 -6.01 0.44 34.87
N ASN A 367 -6.62 1.06 35.89
CA ASN A 367 -7.63 0.42 36.73
C ASN A 367 -9.02 0.40 36.06
N ASN A 368 -9.15 1.02 34.90
CA ASN A 368 -10.36 1.06 34.09
C ASN A 368 -10.16 0.27 32.80
N LEU A 369 -9.65 -0.96 32.91
CA LEU A 369 -9.53 -1.88 31.76
C LEU A 369 -8.73 -1.31 30.56
N GLN A 370 -7.80 -0.39 30.78
CA GLN A 370 -6.85 0.10 29.77
C GLN A 370 -5.42 0.05 30.32
N ASN A 371 -5.02 -1.15 30.72
CA ASN A 371 -3.76 -1.45 31.38
C ASN A 371 -2.64 -1.91 30.43
N THR A 372 -2.72 -1.54 29.15
CA THR A 372 -1.61 -1.63 28.18
C THR A 372 -1.69 -0.43 27.25
N LEU A 373 -0.58 -0.05 26.58
CA LEU A 373 -0.58 1.02 25.58
C LEU A 373 -1.59 0.73 24.45
N TYR A 374 -1.70 -0.54 24.07
CA TYR A 374 -2.67 -1.00 23.10
C TYR A 374 -4.12 -0.76 23.54
N PHE A 375 -4.49 -1.13 24.78
CA PHE A 375 -5.85 -0.89 25.27
C PHE A 375 -6.14 0.60 25.53
N GLN A 376 -5.13 1.40 25.89
CA GLN A 376 -5.24 2.86 25.98
C GLN A 376 -5.52 3.48 24.61
N LYS A 377 -4.90 2.97 23.54
CA LYS A 377 -5.14 3.46 22.18
C LYS A 377 -6.49 3.06 21.62
N PHE A 378 -6.87 1.79 21.76
CA PHE A 378 -8.01 1.23 21.01
C PHE A 378 -9.28 1.04 21.82
N ASP A 379 -9.23 1.16 23.15
CA ASP A 379 -10.42 1.13 24.01
C ASP A 379 -11.35 -0.08 23.76
N LEU A 380 -10.78 -1.28 23.62
CA LEU A 380 -11.53 -2.48 23.20
C LEU A 380 -12.36 -3.14 24.32
N ARG A 381 -12.41 -2.55 25.52
CA ARG A 381 -13.02 -3.16 26.72
C ARG A 381 -14.18 -2.39 27.35
N HIS A 382 -14.51 -1.20 26.84
CA HIS A 382 -15.64 -0.38 27.38
C HIS A 382 -16.91 -0.43 26.53
N GLY A 383 -16.87 -0.99 25.32
CA GLY A 383 -18.01 -1.08 24.42
C GLY A 383 -17.72 -0.55 23.02
N PRO A 384 -18.70 -0.58 22.10
CA PRO A 384 -18.50 -0.30 20.68
C PRO A 384 -18.31 1.20 20.34
N ASP A 385 -18.34 2.07 21.35
CA ASP A 385 -18.23 3.52 21.13
C ASP A 385 -16.77 3.99 21.10
N TYR A 386 -15.84 3.23 21.71
CA TYR A 386 -14.40 3.52 21.78
C TYR A 386 -14.10 4.97 22.23
N TRP A 387 -14.87 5.47 23.20
CA TRP A 387 -14.90 6.88 23.58
C TRP A 387 -13.72 7.29 24.48
N HIS A 388 -13.02 6.33 25.08
CA HIS A 388 -11.99 6.58 26.09
C HIS A 388 -10.57 6.29 25.57
N GLN A 389 -10.26 6.71 24.34
CA GLN A 389 -8.91 6.56 23.78
C GLN A 389 -7.96 7.63 24.34
N TYR A 390 -6.77 7.22 24.76
CA TYR A 390 -5.74 8.13 25.30
C TYR A 390 -5.11 9.01 24.20
N MET A 391 -5.09 8.52 22.95
CA MET A 391 -4.36 9.15 21.85
C MET A 391 -4.98 8.87 20.48
N ALA A 392 -4.86 9.84 19.57
CA ALA A 392 -5.39 9.74 18.21
C ALA A 392 -4.37 9.17 17.21
N ASN A 393 -3.07 9.37 17.41
CA ASN A 393 -2.03 8.83 16.53
C ASN A 393 -2.04 7.29 16.55
N VAL A 394 -2.28 6.67 15.39
CA VAL A 394 -2.34 5.20 15.26
C VAL A 394 -1.00 4.51 15.56
N PHE A 395 0.11 5.22 15.39
CA PHE A 395 1.47 4.71 15.59
C PHE A 395 2.00 4.89 17.01
N ALA A 396 1.23 5.50 17.91
CA ALA A 396 1.71 5.79 19.27
C ALA A 396 2.06 4.53 20.08
N PRO A 397 1.22 3.47 20.13
CA PRO A 397 1.56 2.25 20.88
C PRO A 397 2.89 1.62 20.45
N GLN A 398 3.11 1.45 19.14
CA GLN A 398 4.36 0.85 18.64
C GLN A 398 5.59 1.73 18.90
N SER A 399 5.44 3.05 18.80
CA SER A 399 6.56 3.99 18.99
C SER A 399 6.99 4.05 20.46
N GLU A 400 6.00 4.05 21.36
CA GLU A 400 6.22 4.00 22.81
C GLU A 400 6.74 2.63 23.26
N ALA A 401 6.24 1.53 22.68
CA ALA A 401 6.76 0.19 22.91
C ALA A 401 8.25 0.07 22.57
N ARG A 402 8.67 0.58 21.40
CA ARG A 402 10.09 0.62 21.02
C ARG A 402 10.94 1.43 21.99
N THR A 403 10.42 2.57 22.45
CA THR A 403 11.10 3.39 23.47
C THR A 403 11.27 2.62 24.77
N MET A 404 10.23 1.89 25.19
CA MET A 404 10.24 1.06 26.39
C MET A 404 11.21 -0.12 26.28
N TYR A 405 11.23 -0.81 25.13
CA TYR A 405 12.22 -1.84 24.83
C TYR A 405 13.65 -1.31 24.97
N HIS A 406 13.97 -0.18 24.34
CA HIS A 406 15.31 0.42 24.42
C HIS A 406 15.68 0.81 25.85
N ALA A 407 14.71 1.29 26.65
CA ALA A 407 14.93 1.59 28.05
C ALA A 407 15.31 0.33 28.84
N TYR A 408 14.54 -0.75 28.76
CA TYR A 408 14.85 -2.00 29.46
C TYR A 408 16.13 -2.66 28.95
N SER A 409 16.39 -2.60 27.64
CA SER A 409 17.61 -3.11 27.02
C SER A 409 18.85 -2.40 27.56
N THR A 410 18.83 -1.06 27.59
CA THR A 410 19.93 -0.24 28.13
C THR A 410 20.16 -0.51 29.62
N GLN A 411 19.10 -0.86 30.35
CA GLN A 411 19.15 -1.19 31.77
C GLN A 411 19.61 -2.63 32.03
N GLY A 412 19.72 -3.47 30.99
CA GLY A 412 20.02 -4.90 31.14
C GLY A 412 18.87 -5.69 31.79
N SER A 413 17.65 -5.16 31.81
CA SER A 413 16.52 -5.72 32.56
C SER A 413 15.50 -6.46 31.68
N LEU A 414 15.87 -6.79 30.44
CA LEU A 414 14.98 -7.56 29.54
C LEU A 414 14.75 -9.00 30.02
N ALA A 415 15.69 -9.56 30.78
CA ALA A 415 15.59 -10.93 31.30
C ALA A 415 14.64 -11.07 32.50
N GLU A 416 14.20 -9.95 33.09
CA GLU A 416 13.25 -9.93 34.19
C GLU A 416 11.87 -10.44 33.74
N SER A 417 11.12 -11.03 34.67
CA SER A 417 9.74 -11.44 34.40
C SER A 417 8.87 -10.24 34.03
N LYS A 418 8.10 -10.40 32.96
CA LYS A 418 7.17 -9.40 32.41
C LYS A 418 5.90 -10.10 31.99
N GLU A 419 4.77 -9.44 32.16
CA GLU A 419 3.49 -9.94 31.70
C GLU A 419 3.02 -9.11 30.51
N PHE A 420 2.63 -9.78 29.43
CA PHE A 420 2.08 -9.17 28.23
C PHE A 420 0.62 -9.61 28.05
N LEU A 421 -0.30 -8.63 28.08
CA LEU A 421 -1.74 -8.84 27.92
C LEU A 421 -2.11 -8.72 26.45
N ILE A 422 -2.19 -9.85 25.76
CA ILE A 422 -2.32 -9.91 24.30
C ILE A 422 -3.81 -10.03 23.92
N PRO A 423 -4.37 -9.07 23.17
CA PRO A 423 -5.78 -9.11 22.78
C PRO A 423 -6.07 -10.27 21.83
N ILE A 424 -7.17 -10.98 22.06
CA ILE A 424 -7.67 -12.05 21.19
C ILE A 424 -9.10 -11.71 20.77
N PHE A 425 -9.30 -11.35 19.51
CA PHE A 425 -10.63 -11.11 18.92
C PHE A 425 -11.45 -12.39 18.85
N THR A 426 -12.79 -12.28 18.86
CA THR A 426 -13.68 -13.46 18.74
C THR A 426 -13.53 -14.17 17.39
N SER A 427 -13.18 -13.41 16.34
CA SER A 427 -12.84 -13.90 15.01
C SER A 427 -11.89 -12.91 14.34
N ILE A 428 -10.88 -13.42 13.63
CA ILE A 428 -9.90 -12.66 12.86
C ILE A 428 -9.44 -13.51 11.66
N SER A 429 -9.04 -12.88 10.57
CA SER A 429 -8.47 -13.58 9.40
C SER A 429 -7.24 -14.41 9.81
N GLU A 430 -6.98 -15.53 9.12
CA GLU A 430 -5.79 -16.36 9.38
C GLU A 430 -4.48 -15.58 9.20
N LEU A 431 -4.42 -14.71 8.20
CA LEU A 431 -3.28 -13.85 7.96
C LEU A 431 -3.40 -12.52 8.73
N PRO A 432 -2.29 -11.98 9.26
CA PRO A 432 -2.24 -10.65 9.81
C PRO A 432 -2.67 -9.58 8.80
N ALA A 433 -3.34 -8.52 9.28
CA ALA A 433 -3.67 -7.37 8.44
C ALA A 433 -2.36 -6.75 7.89
N PRO A 434 -2.16 -6.71 6.57
CA PRO A 434 -0.91 -6.24 6.00
C PRO A 434 -0.73 -4.75 6.22
N TYR A 435 0.52 -4.29 6.23
CA TYR A 435 0.79 -2.86 6.15
C TYR A 435 0.31 -2.37 4.77
N PRO A 436 -0.43 -1.25 4.67
CA PRO A 436 -0.85 -0.74 3.37
C PRO A 436 0.37 -0.41 2.52
N THR A 437 0.49 -1.07 1.37
CA THR A 437 1.57 -0.86 0.39
C THR A 437 0.92 -0.53 -0.96
N GLY A 438 1.62 0.23 -1.81
CA GLY A 438 1.16 0.49 -3.18
C GLY A 438 0.32 1.74 -3.36
N GLY A 439 0.91 2.93 -3.21
CA GLY A 439 0.33 4.14 -3.78
C GLY A 439 0.91 5.42 -3.19
N SER A 440 2.00 5.91 -3.78
CA SER A 440 2.17 7.36 -3.86
C SER A 440 1.08 7.89 -4.77
N GLY A 441 0.34 8.92 -4.36
CA GLY A 441 -0.69 9.52 -5.19
C GLY A 441 -2.07 9.54 -4.55
N THR A 442 -2.84 10.52 -4.97
CA THR A 442 -4.23 10.71 -4.55
C THR A 442 -5.17 9.74 -5.28
N PRO A 443 -6.34 9.40 -4.70
CA PRO A 443 -7.42 8.63 -5.34
C PRO A 443 -8.26 9.47 -6.32
N ASN A 444 -7.81 10.68 -6.65
CA ASN A 444 -8.66 11.66 -7.30
C ASN A 444 -8.75 11.43 -8.81
N ASN A 445 -9.77 10.66 -9.18
CA ASN A 445 -10.16 10.36 -10.56
C ASN A 445 -11.46 11.08 -10.98
N TRP A 446 -11.79 12.20 -10.34
CA TRP A 446 -12.99 12.97 -10.67
C TRP A 446 -12.72 13.99 -11.77
N LEU A 447 -13.66 14.11 -12.71
CA LEU A 447 -13.69 15.23 -13.64
C LEU A 447 -14.29 16.48 -12.99
N ARG A 448 -13.68 17.64 -13.30
CA ARG A 448 -14.21 18.98 -13.02
C ARG A 448 -15.15 19.45 -14.13
N SER A 449 -14.86 19.07 -15.37
CA SER A 449 -15.69 19.44 -16.53
C SER A 449 -15.54 18.46 -17.68
N ILE A 450 -16.58 18.36 -18.48
CA ILE A 450 -16.57 17.78 -19.84
C ILE A 450 -16.98 18.91 -20.79
N SER A 451 -16.35 19.01 -21.95
CA SER A 451 -16.74 19.94 -23.02
C SER A 451 -16.91 19.22 -24.35
N ILE A 452 -17.86 19.71 -25.15
CA ILE A 452 -18.21 19.19 -26.46
C ILE A 452 -18.17 20.36 -27.43
N ASP A 453 -17.31 20.26 -28.45
CA ASP A 453 -16.98 21.34 -29.40
C ASP A 453 -16.60 22.66 -28.69
N GLY A 454 -15.85 22.54 -27.60
CA GLY A 454 -15.40 23.67 -26.78
C GLY A 454 -16.46 24.27 -25.86
N ALA A 455 -17.71 23.78 -25.90
CA ALA A 455 -18.77 24.20 -24.98
C ALA A 455 -18.88 23.23 -23.79
N LEU A 456 -18.94 23.77 -22.56
CA LEU A 456 -19.13 22.95 -21.36
C LEU A 456 -20.44 22.16 -21.42
N LEU A 457 -20.39 20.88 -21.06
CA LEU A 457 -21.57 20.03 -20.94
C LEU A 457 -22.50 20.59 -19.86
N PRO A 458 -23.71 21.06 -20.22
CA PRO A 458 -24.61 21.69 -19.25
C PRO A 458 -25.05 20.71 -18.16
N GLY A 459 -25.01 21.15 -16.90
CA GLY A 459 -25.41 20.31 -15.75
C GLY A 459 -24.43 19.18 -15.42
N PHE A 460 -23.16 19.29 -15.84
CA PHE A 460 -22.13 18.35 -15.44
C PHE A 460 -21.94 18.35 -13.91
N GLU A 461 -22.29 17.22 -13.29
CA GLU A 461 -21.95 16.92 -11.90
C GLU A 461 -20.90 15.81 -11.79
N SER A 462 -19.81 16.04 -11.05
CA SER A 462 -18.69 15.08 -10.91
C SER A 462 -19.08 13.68 -10.41
N SER A 463 -20.25 13.54 -9.76
CA SER A 463 -20.83 12.28 -9.27
C SER A 463 -21.80 11.60 -10.25
N THR A 464 -22.04 12.18 -11.42
CA THR A 464 -22.86 11.60 -12.49
C THR A 464 -21.94 10.95 -13.53
N TYR A 465 -22.17 9.67 -13.82
CA TYR A 465 -21.25 8.87 -14.65
C TYR A 465 -21.80 8.53 -16.03
N SER A 466 -23.01 8.98 -16.37
CA SER A 466 -23.60 8.78 -17.71
C SER A 466 -24.42 10.01 -18.08
N TYR A 467 -24.21 10.52 -19.28
CA TYR A 467 -24.90 11.68 -19.85
C TYR A 467 -25.47 11.30 -21.22
N SER A 468 -26.65 11.82 -21.53
CA SER A 468 -27.25 11.69 -22.87
C SER A 468 -27.45 13.08 -23.44
N ILE A 469 -26.97 13.31 -24.66
CA ILE A 469 -27.10 14.59 -25.36
C ILE A 469 -27.73 14.40 -26.74
N GLU A 470 -28.43 15.43 -27.20
CA GLU A 470 -29.06 15.49 -28.52
C GLU A 470 -28.27 16.43 -29.42
N VAL A 471 -27.82 15.96 -30.57
CA VAL A 471 -27.03 16.75 -31.54
C VAL A 471 -27.77 16.81 -32.86
N HIS A 472 -28.22 18.02 -33.22
CA HIS A 472 -28.90 18.32 -34.47
C HIS A 472 -28.00 19.20 -35.35
N ALA A 473 -26.92 18.62 -35.89
CA ALA A 473 -25.92 19.33 -36.68
C ALA A 473 -25.79 18.74 -38.10
N PRO A 474 -25.38 19.54 -39.11
CA PRO A 474 -25.04 19.03 -40.45
C PRO A 474 -23.65 18.39 -40.52
N ASN A 475 -22.78 18.62 -39.53
CA ASN A 475 -21.42 18.05 -39.47
C ASN A 475 -21.44 16.83 -38.55
N SER A 476 -20.94 15.70 -39.04
CA SER A 476 -20.91 14.42 -38.34
C SER A 476 -19.69 14.24 -37.42
N GLU A 477 -19.05 15.33 -36.99
CA GLU A 477 -17.86 15.27 -36.13
C GLU A 477 -18.07 16.17 -34.91
N ILE A 478 -17.79 15.64 -33.73
CA ILE A 478 -17.70 16.40 -32.49
C ILE A 478 -16.32 16.22 -31.87
N THR A 479 -15.85 17.21 -31.13
CA THR A 479 -14.64 17.10 -30.31
C THR A 479 -15.01 17.06 -28.84
N ILE A 480 -14.53 16.04 -28.13
CA ILE A 480 -14.71 15.89 -26.69
C ILE A 480 -13.42 16.21 -25.98
N ASP A 481 -13.52 17.05 -24.97
CA ASP A 481 -12.44 17.30 -24.02
C ASP A 481 -12.98 17.15 -22.58
N ALA A 482 -12.09 16.85 -21.65
CA ALA A 482 -12.42 16.63 -20.25
C ALA A 482 -11.28 17.07 -19.36
N THR A 483 -11.63 17.75 -18.26
CA THR A 483 -10.64 18.30 -17.34
C THR A 483 -10.79 17.65 -15.96
N PRO A 484 -9.76 16.96 -15.45
CA PRO A 484 -9.80 16.37 -14.12
C PRO A 484 -9.62 17.42 -13.01
N TYR A 485 -10.04 17.07 -11.79
CA TYR A 485 -9.68 17.86 -10.60
C TYR A 485 -8.20 17.70 -10.26
N ASN A 486 -7.69 16.46 -10.27
CA ASN A 486 -6.27 16.20 -10.13
C ASN A 486 -5.57 16.44 -11.49
N PRO A 487 -4.69 17.45 -11.61
CA PRO A 487 -4.00 17.73 -12.87
C PRO A 487 -3.04 16.61 -13.30
N TYR A 488 -2.67 15.71 -12.40
CA TYR A 488 -1.82 14.55 -12.67
C TYR A 488 -2.63 13.28 -12.97
N ALA A 489 -3.96 13.35 -13.01
CA ALA A 489 -4.78 12.23 -13.44
C ALA A 489 -4.74 12.08 -14.97
N VAL A 490 -4.62 10.85 -15.44
CA VAL A 490 -4.60 10.51 -16.86
C VAL A 490 -6.04 10.41 -17.33
N VAL A 491 -6.40 11.17 -18.38
CA VAL A 491 -7.75 11.13 -18.95
C VAL A 491 -7.68 10.66 -20.41
N THR A 492 -8.24 9.49 -20.68
CA THR A 492 -8.39 8.93 -22.03
C THR A 492 -9.84 9.06 -22.52
N GLY A 493 -10.06 8.97 -23.84
CA GLY A 493 -11.37 9.21 -24.45
C GLY A 493 -11.66 10.68 -24.80
N ARG A 494 -10.62 11.51 -24.85
CA ARG A 494 -10.65 12.86 -25.45
C ARG A 494 -10.36 12.78 -26.96
N GLY A 495 -10.74 13.80 -27.71
CA GLY A 495 -10.47 13.91 -29.15
C GLY A 495 -11.72 14.01 -30.01
N SER A 496 -11.54 13.82 -31.32
CA SER A 496 -12.60 13.98 -32.31
C SER A 496 -13.31 12.66 -32.61
N TYR A 497 -14.63 12.70 -32.69
CA TYR A 497 -15.50 11.55 -32.89
C TYR A 497 -16.44 11.78 -34.07
N PHE A 498 -16.39 10.88 -35.04
CA PHE A 498 -17.39 10.83 -36.10
C PHE A 498 -18.66 10.13 -35.61
N LEU A 499 -19.79 10.82 -35.73
CA LEU A 499 -21.10 10.40 -35.26
C LEU A 499 -21.86 9.65 -36.37
N LYS A 500 -22.43 8.50 -36.00
CA LYS A 500 -23.43 7.78 -36.80
C LYS A 500 -24.82 8.26 -36.40
N GLU A 501 -25.77 8.26 -37.32
CA GLU A 501 -27.16 8.55 -36.99
C GLU A 501 -27.65 7.64 -35.86
N GLY A 502 -28.31 8.23 -34.86
CA GLY A 502 -28.72 7.55 -33.64
C GLY A 502 -27.67 7.65 -32.52
N LYS A 503 -27.64 6.63 -31.65
CA LYS A 503 -26.85 6.67 -30.40
C LYS A 503 -25.39 6.29 -30.64
N ASN A 504 -24.49 7.19 -30.27
CA ASN A 504 -23.05 6.97 -30.24
C ASN A 504 -22.60 6.97 -28.78
N LYS A 505 -21.93 5.92 -28.34
CA LYS A 505 -21.40 5.80 -26.97
C LYS A 505 -19.93 6.16 -26.97
N ILE A 506 -19.57 7.13 -26.13
CA ILE A 506 -18.20 7.58 -25.94
C ILE A 506 -17.86 7.42 -24.46
N LEU A 507 -16.69 6.83 -24.18
CA LEU A 507 -16.23 6.54 -22.83
C LEU A 507 -15.02 7.42 -22.53
N ILE A 508 -15.11 8.21 -21.46
CA ILE A 508 -13.99 8.96 -20.89
C ILE A 508 -13.53 8.21 -19.66
N THR A 509 -12.26 7.83 -19.62
CA THR A 509 -11.66 7.10 -18.50
C THR A 509 -10.65 8.00 -17.81
N VAL A 510 -10.77 8.14 -16.49
CA VAL A 510 -9.88 8.91 -15.63
C VAL A 510 -9.15 7.96 -14.70
N THR A 511 -7.83 7.90 -14.81
CA THR A 511 -6.96 7.15 -13.90
C THR A 511 -6.29 8.12 -12.96
N ALA A 512 -6.52 7.97 -11.65
CA ALA A 512 -5.85 8.77 -10.63
C ALA A 512 -4.39 8.32 -10.45
N THR A 513 -3.58 9.15 -9.81
CA THR A 513 -2.16 8.88 -9.49
C THR A 513 -1.91 7.67 -8.59
N ASN A 514 -2.94 7.15 -7.91
CA ASN A 514 -2.83 5.89 -7.16
C ASN A 514 -3.35 4.67 -7.95
N GLY A 515 -3.57 4.82 -9.26
CA GLY A 515 -4.11 3.80 -10.14
C GLY A 515 -5.64 3.62 -10.09
N SER A 516 -6.37 4.33 -9.22
CA SER A 516 -7.83 4.17 -9.16
C SER A 516 -8.51 4.76 -10.40
N ILE A 517 -9.38 3.97 -11.03
CA ILE A 517 -10.03 4.31 -12.29
C ILE A 517 -11.48 4.75 -12.10
N ARG A 518 -11.91 5.76 -12.86
CA ARG A 518 -13.31 6.18 -12.99
C ARG A 518 -13.70 6.38 -14.45
N ASN A 519 -14.90 5.95 -14.79
CA ASN A 519 -15.44 6.04 -16.14
C ASN A 519 -16.64 7.00 -16.20
N TYR A 520 -16.67 7.85 -17.22
CA TYR A 520 -17.79 8.72 -17.57
C TYR A 520 -18.27 8.38 -18.98
N GLU A 521 -19.54 8.05 -19.12
CA GLU A 521 -20.16 7.69 -20.39
C GLU A 521 -20.93 8.87 -20.97
N ILE A 522 -20.73 9.14 -22.26
CA ILE A 522 -21.48 10.15 -23.02
C ILE A 522 -22.19 9.43 -24.17
N ILE A 523 -23.52 9.48 -24.15
CA ILE A 523 -24.39 8.97 -25.20
C ILE A 523 -24.83 10.15 -26.06
N VAL A 524 -24.28 10.23 -27.27
CA VAL A 524 -24.61 11.26 -28.25
C VAL A 524 -25.66 10.71 -29.20
N ASN A 525 -26.90 11.17 -29.05
CA ASN A 525 -27.97 10.89 -30.00
C ASN A 525 -27.91 11.91 -31.14
N TYR A 526 -27.39 11.47 -32.29
CA TYR A 526 -27.11 12.33 -33.43
C TYR A 526 -28.21 12.23 -34.48
N HIS A 527 -28.71 13.39 -34.92
CA HIS A 527 -29.83 13.56 -35.83
C HIS A 527 -29.42 14.41 -37.05
N GLY A 528 -28.44 13.93 -37.84
CA GLY A 528 -28.01 14.53 -39.11
C GLY A 528 -28.30 13.64 -40.32
N GLU A 529 -28.35 14.22 -41.53
CA GLU A 529 -28.50 13.44 -42.76
C GLU A 529 -27.23 12.62 -43.02
N THR A 530 -27.41 11.33 -43.31
CA THR A 530 -26.33 10.41 -43.65
C THR A 530 -25.75 10.80 -45.01
N THR A 531 -24.73 11.66 -45.05
CA THR A 531 -23.76 11.59 -46.14
C THR A 531 -23.10 10.22 -46.05
N ALA A 532 -22.99 9.52 -47.18
CA ALA A 532 -22.41 8.16 -47.25
C ALA A 532 -21.15 8.07 -46.38
N GLU A 533 -21.11 7.08 -45.49
CA GLU A 533 -20.02 6.86 -44.54
C GLU A 533 -18.68 6.92 -45.29
N VAL A 534 -17.84 7.90 -44.95
CA VAL A 534 -16.49 8.00 -45.50
C VAL A 534 -15.71 6.81 -44.94
N PRO A 535 -15.35 5.80 -45.75
CA PRO A 535 -14.64 4.64 -45.26
C PRO A 535 -13.30 5.08 -44.67
N ARG A 536 -12.99 4.67 -43.43
CA ARG A 536 -11.69 4.98 -42.82
C ARG A 536 -10.57 4.40 -43.68
N VAL A 537 -9.40 5.03 -43.60
CA VAL A 537 -8.20 4.47 -44.21
C VAL A 537 -7.84 3.15 -43.52
N GLU A 538 -7.32 2.22 -44.30
CA GLU A 538 -6.96 0.88 -43.83
C GLU A 538 -5.47 0.65 -43.99
N SER A 539 -4.88 -0.12 -43.07
CA SER A 539 -3.51 -0.60 -43.21
C SER A 539 -3.36 -1.99 -42.60
N SER A 540 -2.51 -2.80 -43.22
CA SER A 540 -2.04 -4.08 -42.65
C SER A 540 -0.69 -3.94 -41.93
N VAL A 541 -0.12 -2.73 -41.92
CA VAL A 541 1.22 -2.43 -41.41
C VAL A 541 1.15 -1.50 -40.20
N TYR A 542 0.30 -0.48 -40.25
CA TYR A 542 0.13 0.49 -39.16
C TYR A 542 -1.10 0.20 -38.32
N GLN A 543 -1.02 0.50 -37.04
CA GLN A 543 -2.16 0.42 -36.12
C GLN A 543 -2.91 1.75 -36.14
N ILE A 544 -4.03 1.80 -36.88
CA ILE A 544 -4.89 2.98 -36.98
C ILE A 544 -6.00 2.88 -35.93
N GLN A 545 -5.86 3.64 -34.86
CA GLN A 545 -6.77 3.62 -33.72
C GLN A 545 -8.11 4.30 -34.04
N PRO A 546 -9.22 3.95 -33.34
CA PRO A 546 -10.54 4.58 -33.56
C PRO A 546 -10.57 6.09 -33.39
N ASP A 547 -9.70 6.64 -32.54
CA ASP A 547 -9.50 8.07 -32.27
C ASP A 547 -8.76 8.82 -33.41
N GLY A 548 -8.20 8.09 -34.38
CA GLY A 548 -7.48 8.66 -35.53
C GLY A 548 -5.96 8.66 -35.36
N ASN A 549 -5.42 8.14 -34.25
CA ASN A 549 -3.97 8.02 -34.08
C ASN A 549 -3.40 6.83 -34.84
N ILE A 550 -2.22 7.01 -35.43
CA ILE A 550 -1.51 6.00 -36.22
C ILE A 550 -0.18 5.66 -35.56
N TYR A 551 0.00 4.37 -35.23
CA TYR A 551 1.21 3.79 -34.64
C TYR A 551 1.84 2.74 -35.58
N GLY A 552 3.01 2.21 -35.22
CA GLY A 552 3.73 1.17 -35.98
C GLY A 552 4.82 1.70 -36.92
N LEU A 553 5.32 2.92 -36.68
CA LEU A 553 6.33 3.61 -37.49
C LEU A 553 7.76 3.07 -37.23
N ASP A 554 7.97 1.76 -37.39
CA ASP A 554 9.24 1.08 -37.13
C ASP A 554 10.39 1.56 -38.04
N PHE A 555 11.35 2.26 -37.45
CA PHE A 555 12.55 2.81 -38.09
C PHE A 555 13.44 1.72 -38.71
N SER A 556 13.55 0.55 -38.09
CA SER A 556 14.42 -0.54 -38.58
C SER A 556 13.93 -1.11 -39.91
N ARG A 557 12.64 -0.93 -40.20
CA ARG A 557 11.97 -1.38 -41.43
C ARG A 557 11.68 -0.23 -42.38
N ASN A 558 12.15 0.98 -42.07
CA ASN A 558 11.85 2.23 -42.79
C ASN A 558 10.34 2.52 -42.88
N LEU A 559 9.54 2.07 -41.92
CA LEU A 559 8.09 2.32 -41.90
C LEU A 559 7.75 3.74 -41.43
N ASN A 560 8.72 4.46 -40.88
CA ASN A 560 8.60 5.88 -40.55
C ASN A 560 8.70 6.82 -41.78
N LEU A 561 8.99 6.33 -42.98
CA LEU A 561 9.14 7.18 -44.17
C LEU A 561 7.79 7.50 -44.83
N VAL A 562 7.57 8.77 -45.17
CA VAL A 562 6.35 9.30 -45.82
C VAL A 562 5.95 8.49 -47.05
N GLU A 563 6.89 8.19 -47.94
CA GLU A 563 6.64 7.41 -49.16
C GLU A 563 6.18 5.98 -48.85
N ASN A 564 6.67 5.37 -47.78
CA ASN A 564 6.28 4.03 -47.37
C ASN A 564 4.92 4.04 -46.70
N VAL A 565 4.59 5.08 -45.92
CA VAL A 565 3.26 5.25 -45.34
C VAL A 565 2.20 5.40 -46.42
N LEU A 566 2.41 6.28 -47.41
CA LEU A 566 1.48 6.48 -48.53
C LEU A 566 1.28 5.21 -49.39
N ASN A 567 2.27 4.32 -49.43
CA ASN A 567 2.17 3.03 -50.13
C ASN A 567 1.45 1.94 -49.31
N ASN A 568 1.45 2.03 -47.98
CA ASN A 568 0.96 0.99 -47.08
C ASN A 568 -0.37 1.35 -46.37
N ILE A 569 -0.85 2.58 -46.52
CA ILE A 569 -2.19 3.00 -46.09
C ILE A 569 -3.05 3.16 -47.34
N THR A 570 -4.19 2.47 -47.36
CA THR A 570 -5.11 2.43 -48.50
C THR A 570 -6.44 3.10 -48.19
N THR A 571 -7.08 3.62 -49.23
CA THR A 571 -8.43 4.20 -49.21
C THR A 571 -9.17 3.75 -50.48
N THR A 572 -10.49 3.96 -50.55
CA THR A 572 -11.27 3.66 -51.77
C THR A 572 -11.02 4.68 -52.89
N ASP A 573 -11.24 4.28 -54.15
CA ASP A 573 -10.87 5.02 -55.37
C ASP A 573 -11.41 6.46 -55.49
N GLN A 574 -12.48 6.80 -54.75
CA GLN A 574 -13.05 8.14 -54.75
C GLN A 574 -12.32 9.14 -53.83
N TYR A 575 -11.33 8.67 -53.07
CA TYR A 575 -10.53 9.47 -52.15
C TYR A 575 -9.05 9.47 -52.53
N SER A 576 -8.36 10.52 -52.11
CA SER A 576 -6.91 10.66 -52.24
C SER A 576 -6.27 10.87 -50.87
N LEU A 577 -5.01 10.49 -50.72
CA LEU A 577 -4.24 10.64 -49.48
C LEU A 577 -3.09 11.62 -49.69
N SER A 578 -2.85 12.46 -48.69
CA SER A 578 -1.68 13.35 -48.62
C SER A 578 -1.23 13.47 -47.17
N ILE A 579 0.06 13.60 -46.91
CA ILE A 579 0.58 13.85 -45.57
C ILE A 579 1.00 15.31 -45.46
N VAL A 580 0.68 15.92 -44.32
CA VAL A 580 1.15 17.27 -43.97
C VAL A 580 1.97 17.23 -42.68
N ASP A 581 2.97 18.09 -42.60
CA ASP A 581 3.72 18.32 -41.36
C ASP A 581 2.91 19.12 -40.33
N CYS A 582 3.52 19.40 -39.18
CA CYS A 582 2.89 20.17 -38.10
C CYS A 582 2.58 21.64 -38.47
N ALA A 583 3.18 22.16 -39.56
CA ALA A 583 2.89 23.48 -40.12
C ALA A 583 1.84 23.41 -41.25
N ASP A 584 1.16 22.27 -41.39
CA ASP A 584 0.19 21.94 -42.45
C ASP A 584 0.78 22.05 -43.87
N GLN A 585 2.09 21.89 -44.03
CA GLN A 585 2.75 21.83 -45.34
C GLN A 585 2.79 20.40 -45.86
N GLU A 586 2.42 20.22 -47.14
CA GLU A 586 2.37 18.90 -47.75
C GLU A 586 3.78 18.32 -47.95
N VAL A 587 3.98 17.10 -47.46
CA VAL A 587 5.24 16.35 -47.50
C VAL A 587 5.04 15.06 -48.28
N THR A 588 6.00 14.79 -49.17
CA THR A 588 5.95 13.64 -50.11
C THR A 588 7.11 12.66 -49.94
N LYS A 589 8.07 12.97 -49.07
CA LYS A 589 9.25 12.16 -48.76
C LYS A 589 9.85 12.54 -47.41
N GLY A 590 10.62 11.65 -46.80
CA GLY A 590 11.35 11.88 -45.54
C GLY A 590 10.69 11.21 -44.34
N SER A 591 11.30 11.35 -43.16
CA SER A 591 10.78 10.77 -41.92
C SER A 591 9.52 11.49 -41.45
N ILE A 592 8.56 10.72 -40.93
CA ILE A 592 7.40 11.23 -40.18
C ILE A 592 7.84 11.52 -38.75
N ALA A 593 7.42 12.68 -38.25
CA ALA A 593 7.53 13.04 -36.84
C ALA A 593 6.18 12.95 -36.14
N THR A 594 6.21 12.86 -34.81
CA THR A 594 5.01 12.97 -33.97
C THR A 594 4.24 14.26 -34.32
N GLY A 595 2.92 14.12 -34.54
CA GLY A 595 2.03 15.23 -34.84
C GLY A 595 1.82 15.52 -36.34
N TYR A 596 2.57 14.88 -37.24
CA TYR A 596 2.26 14.89 -38.67
C TYR A 596 0.86 14.31 -38.90
N LYS A 597 0.20 14.71 -39.99
CA LYS A 597 -1.19 14.29 -40.27
C LYS A 597 -1.34 13.65 -41.63
N LEU A 598 -2.06 12.53 -41.67
CA LEU A 598 -2.59 11.97 -42.91
C LEU A 598 -3.95 12.60 -43.19
N LEU A 599 -4.13 13.15 -44.39
CA LEU A 599 -5.37 13.74 -44.86
C LEU A 599 -5.99 12.84 -45.92
N GLN A 600 -7.23 12.42 -45.70
CA GLN A 600 -8.07 11.75 -46.67
C GLN A 600 -8.97 12.80 -47.33
N LYS A 601 -8.90 12.92 -48.66
CA LYS A 601 -9.55 13.98 -49.43
C LYS A 601 -10.50 13.43 -50.48
N GLN A 602 -11.70 14.00 -50.58
CA GLN A 602 -12.66 13.74 -51.67
C GLN A 602 -12.81 15.03 -52.49
N ASN A 603 -12.55 14.97 -53.80
CA ASN A 603 -12.61 16.15 -54.69
C ASN A 603 -11.78 17.36 -54.19
N GLY A 604 -10.71 17.12 -53.42
CA GLY A 604 -9.86 18.16 -52.85
C GLY A 604 -10.27 18.64 -51.45
N GLU A 605 -11.46 18.30 -50.96
CA GLU A 605 -11.91 18.61 -49.60
C GLU A 605 -11.45 17.54 -48.60
N ILE A 606 -11.00 17.96 -47.42
CA ILE A 606 -10.56 17.05 -46.36
C ILE A 606 -11.80 16.42 -45.71
N VAL A 607 -11.90 15.09 -45.80
CA VAL A 607 -13.01 14.29 -45.26
C VAL A 607 -12.57 13.32 -44.17
N GLY A 608 -11.26 13.19 -43.93
CA GLY A 608 -10.69 12.42 -42.82
C GLY A 608 -9.30 12.95 -42.45
N LYS A 609 -8.97 12.93 -41.16
CA LYS A 609 -7.70 13.37 -40.61
C LYS A 609 -7.22 12.37 -39.57
N TYR A 610 -5.94 12.03 -39.62
CA TYR A 610 -5.32 11.04 -38.73
C TYR A 610 -3.97 11.58 -38.29
N THR A 611 -3.58 11.37 -37.03
CA THR A 611 -2.34 11.90 -36.45
C THR A 611 -1.31 10.78 -36.30
N PHE A 612 -0.07 11.01 -36.71
CA PHE A 612 1.01 10.07 -36.51
C PHE A 612 1.62 10.25 -35.12
N ILE A 613 1.83 9.12 -34.42
CA ILE A 613 2.51 9.08 -33.12
C ILE A 613 3.78 8.22 -33.28
N VAL A 614 4.93 8.85 -33.09
CA VAL A 614 6.24 8.18 -33.09
C VAL A 614 6.65 8.05 -31.62
N ILE A 615 6.56 6.84 -31.07
CA ILE A 615 6.82 6.60 -29.64
C ILE A 615 8.30 6.88 -29.37
N GLY A 616 8.60 7.82 -28.49
CA GLY A 616 9.93 8.30 -28.17
C GLY A 616 10.34 9.61 -28.85
N ASP A 617 9.65 10.07 -29.90
CA ASP A 617 9.86 11.39 -30.54
C ASP A 617 8.93 12.42 -29.88
N VAL A 618 9.38 12.95 -28.75
CA VAL A 618 8.64 13.85 -27.87
C VAL A 618 8.79 15.29 -28.32
N ASN A 619 9.95 15.64 -28.88
CA ASN A 619 10.23 16.99 -29.35
C ASN A 619 9.64 17.26 -30.77
N CYS A 620 9.11 16.23 -31.42
CA CYS A 620 8.47 16.25 -32.75
C CYS A 620 9.41 16.59 -33.91
N ASP A 621 10.69 16.21 -33.81
CA ASP A 621 11.66 16.41 -34.89
C ASP A 621 11.79 15.18 -35.83
N GLY A 622 11.19 14.05 -35.44
CA GLY A 622 11.17 12.81 -36.23
C GLY A 622 12.36 11.88 -36.00
N ASP A 623 13.28 12.26 -35.13
CA ASP A 623 14.33 11.41 -34.60
C ASP A 623 14.01 11.02 -33.14
N ILE A 624 14.56 9.91 -32.65
CA ILE A 624 14.47 9.51 -31.24
C ILE A 624 15.88 9.63 -30.65
N ASP A 625 16.14 10.70 -29.91
CA ASP A 625 17.45 11.01 -29.39
C ASP A 625 17.43 11.61 -27.96
N ILE A 626 18.55 12.20 -27.54
CA ILE A 626 18.71 12.75 -26.19
C ILE A 626 17.85 14.00 -25.94
N LEU A 627 17.39 14.68 -26.99
CA LEU A 627 16.53 15.86 -26.90
C LEU A 627 15.09 15.49 -26.52
N ASP A 628 14.64 14.27 -26.86
CA ASP A 628 13.35 13.74 -26.38
C ASP A 628 13.38 13.46 -24.89
N VAL A 629 14.49 12.89 -24.41
CA VAL A 629 14.75 12.69 -22.99
C VAL A 629 14.73 14.05 -22.25
N ASP A 630 15.41 15.07 -22.78
CA ASP A 630 15.35 16.44 -22.22
C ASP A 630 13.92 17.00 -22.20
N SER A 631 13.11 16.71 -23.22
CA SER A 631 11.72 17.15 -23.30
C SER A 631 10.86 16.52 -22.19
N ILE A 632 11.04 15.24 -21.90
CA ILE A 632 10.38 14.58 -20.76
C ILE A 632 10.87 15.19 -19.44
N TYR A 633 12.19 15.37 -19.24
CA TYR A 633 12.70 15.99 -18.02
C TYR A 633 12.11 17.40 -17.78
N ARG A 634 12.01 18.23 -18.83
CA ARG A 634 11.39 19.56 -18.74
C ARG A 634 9.90 19.50 -18.47
N TYR A 635 9.21 18.51 -19.02
CA TYR A 635 7.81 18.25 -18.72
C TYR A 635 7.61 17.88 -17.25
N LEU A 636 8.36 16.90 -16.74
CA LEU A 636 8.30 16.44 -15.35
C LEU A 636 8.66 17.54 -14.33
N THR A 637 9.51 18.49 -14.74
CA THR A 637 9.91 19.63 -13.91
C THR A 637 9.05 20.88 -14.13
N GLY A 638 8.03 20.81 -14.99
CA GLY A 638 7.08 21.89 -15.27
C GLY A 638 7.63 23.03 -16.13
N TYR A 639 8.81 22.88 -16.74
CA TYR A 639 9.41 23.86 -17.65
C TYR A 639 8.91 23.73 -19.10
N LEU A 640 8.23 22.64 -19.44
CA LEU A 640 7.65 22.39 -20.76
C LEU A 640 6.24 21.81 -20.60
N ASN A 641 5.28 22.31 -21.38
CA ASN A 641 3.97 21.69 -21.50
C ASN A 641 3.94 20.88 -22.81
N LEU A 642 3.58 19.61 -22.73
CA LEU A 642 3.42 18.72 -23.88
C LEU A 642 1.95 18.70 -24.31
N ASN A 643 1.72 18.63 -25.62
CA ASN A 643 0.38 18.39 -26.17
C ASN A 643 0.04 16.88 -26.17
N ASP A 644 -1.19 16.52 -26.52
CA ASP A 644 -1.66 15.12 -26.46
C ASP A 644 -0.81 14.17 -27.32
N ALA A 645 -0.41 14.57 -28.53
CA ALA A 645 0.43 13.74 -29.39
C ALA A 645 1.83 13.53 -28.79
N GLN A 646 2.39 14.57 -28.16
CA GLN A 646 3.67 14.50 -27.45
C GLN A 646 3.60 13.64 -26.18
N LEU A 647 2.47 13.68 -25.45
CA LEU A 647 2.26 12.82 -24.28
C LEU A 647 2.15 11.35 -24.68
N LEU A 648 1.44 11.05 -25.78
CA LEU A 648 1.38 9.70 -26.34
C LEU A 648 2.75 9.23 -26.83
N ALA A 649 3.55 10.10 -27.42
CA ALA A 649 4.92 9.79 -27.80
C ALA A 649 5.85 9.61 -26.58
N ALA A 650 5.64 10.36 -25.50
CA ALA A 650 6.46 10.30 -24.30
C ALA A 650 6.23 9.05 -23.44
N ASN A 651 5.06 8.44 -23.49
CA ASN A 651 4.71 7.20 -22.79
C ASN A 651 5.32 5.97 -23.50
N ALA A 652 6.64 5.84 -23.43
CA ALA A 652 7.42 4.81 -24.11
C ALA A 652 7.25 3.41 -23.49
N LEU A 653 6.88 3.33 -22.20
CA LEU A 653 6.56 2.08 -21.53
C LEU A 653 5.13 1.60 -21.77
N GLN A 654 4.26 2.47 -22.29
CA GLN A 654 2.85 2.20 -22.57
C GLN A 654 2.06 1.77 -21.32
N ASP A 655 2.48 2.25 -20.14
CA ASP A 655 1.83 1.98 -18.86
C ASP A 655 0.80 3.05 -18.46
N SER A 656 0.59 4.02 -19.36
CA SER A 656 -0.32 5.16 -19.23
C SER A 656 0.20 6.28 -18.33
N GLU A 657 1.43 6.19 -17.82
CA GLU A 657 2.11 7.28 -17.14
C GLU A 657 3.16 7.90 -18.08
N VAL A 658 3.57 9.15 -17.80
CA VAL A 658 4.75 9.76 -18.41
C VAL A 658 5.63 10.16 -17.26
N ASP A 659 6.67 9.40 -17.01
CA ASP A 659 7.52 9.57 -15.84
C ASP A 659 9.02 9.41 -16.15
N ILE A 660 9.81 9.26 -15.11
CA ILE A 660 11.26 9.12 -15.24
C ILE A 660 11.67 7.77 -15.85
N LEU A 661 10.81 6.75 -15.78
CA LEU A 661 11.04 5.43 -16.36
C LEU A 661 10.86 5.46 -17.87
N ASP A 662 9.93 6.25 -18.40
CA ASP A 662 9.84 6.51 -19.84
C ASP A 662 11.09 7.21 -20.38
N ALA A 663 11.57 8.21 -19.64
CA ALA A 663 12.81 8.90 -19.97
C ALA A 663 14.01 7.93 -19.96
N ASP A 664 14.08 7.01 -18.99
CA ASP A 664 15.10 5.96 -18.92
C ASP A 664 14.96 4.97 -20.09
N GLN A 665 13.74 4.57 -20.46
CA GLN A 665 13.47 3.67 -21.58
C GLN A 665 13.95 4.27 -22.91
N ILE A 666 13.61 5.53 -23.18
CA ILE A 666 14.08 6.25 -24.37
C ILE A 666 15.60 6.41 -24.32
N TYR A 667 16.16 6.84 -23.18
CA TYR A 667 17.60 6.99 -23.00
C TYR A 667 18.37 5.69 -23.29
N ARG A 668 17.90 4.55 -22.76
CA ARG A 668 18.49 3.24 -23.02
C ARG A 668 18.36 2.81 -24.47
N SER A 669 17.28 3.20 -25.15
CA SER A 669 17.11 2.96 -26.59
C SER A 669 18.08 3.76 -27.43
N VAL A 670 18.29 5.04 -27.10
CA VAL A 670 19.31 5.90 -27.73
C VAL A 670 20.72 5.31 -27.57
N LEU A 671 21.00 4.68 -26.43
CA LEU A 671 22.26 3.97 -26.19
C LEU A 671 22.33 2.56 -26.79
N GLY A 672 21.24 2.06 -27.40
CA GLY A 672 21.16 0.75 -28.05
C GLY A 672 21.01 -0.45 -27.10
N TYR A 673 20.63 -0.23 -25.83
CA TYR A 673 20.43 -1.30 -24.85
C TYR A 673 19.06 -1.96 -24.95
N VAL A 674 18.05 -1.21 -25.36
CA VAL A 674 16.66 -1.66 -25.55
C VAL A 674 16.12 -1.07 -26.85
N GLN A 675 14.96 -1.52 -27.31
CA GLN A 675 14.23 -0.83 -28.39
C GLN A 675 12.91 -0.29 -27.84
N VAL A 676 12.56 0.93 -28.23
CA VAL A 676 11.22 1.48 -28.02
C VAL A 676 10.29 0.86 -29.07
N SER A 677 9.31 0.07 -28.61
CA SER A 677 8.30 -0.50 -29.51
C SER A 677 7.46 0.63 -30.10
N GLN A 678 7.33 0.63 -31.42
CA GLN A 678 6.44 1.56 -32.13
C GLN A 678 5.02 1.03 -32.25
N ASN A 679 4.77 -0.24 -31.86
CA ASN A 679 3.43 -0.82 -31.83
C ASN A 679 2.87 -0.71 -30.41
N LEU A 680 1.57 -0.42 -30.31
CA LEU A 680 0.83 -0.58 -29.08
C LEU A 680 0.73 -2.06 -28.72
N GLU A 681 1.18 -2.39 -27.53
CA GLU A 681 0.95 -3.68 -26.88
C GLU A 681 -0.54 -3.79 -26.52
N PRO A 682 -1.18 -4.97 -26.65
CA PRO A 682 -2.51 -5.16 -26.10
C PRO A 682 -2.46 -4.95 -24.59
N LEU A 683 -3.36 -4.11 -24.06
CA LEU A 683 -3.54 -3.96 -22.62
C LEU A 683 -3.68 -5.37 -22.02
N SER A 684 -2.73 -5.76 -21.16
CA SER A 684 -2.86 -7.00 -20.40
C SER A 684 -4.12 -6.91 -19.55
N GLU A 685 -5.02 -7.89 -19.70
CA GLU A 685 -6.29 -7.98 -18.96
C GLU A 685 -6.11 -7.95 -17.43
#